data_AF-A0AAN9K8U7-F1
#
_entry.id   AF-A0AAN9K8U7-F1
#
_cell.length_a   1.000
_cell.length_b   1.000
_cell.length_c   1.000
_cell.angle_alpha   90.00
_cell.angle_beta   90.00
_cell.angle_gamma   90.00
#
_symmetry.space_group_name_H-M   'P 1'
#
loop_
_entity.id
_entity.type
_entity.pdbx_description
1 polymer ?
#
loop_
_entity_poly.entity_id
_entity_poly.type
_entity_poly.pdbx_seq_one_letter_code
_entity_poly.pdbx_strand_id
1 'polypeptide(L)'
;MGKGGGCFPSKTKAPISGSEKNDPVSVESLIPRNNPSSTSQEEPPVESVKKLKVFIVFYSTYGHVESLAKSLKKGVDSIEGVEGVLYRVMETLPKEVLLHMKVPEKDDKVPIISAEKLMEADGLLFGFPTRYGSMAAQMKAFFDSTGQLWREQKLAGVPAGFFVSTGTQGGGQETTAWTAITQLVHHGMLYVPIGYTFGAEMFEMDSIRGGSPYGAGVFAGDGSRQPSEIELALAEYQGRYMATIVKKQFHPSFSAEKCECSQMSKLIVVFLALIPLLCSSFSPERPSDRRVLVLLDDFAVKSSHSLFFNSLQSRGFDLQFKLADDPKIALQRYGQYLYDALILFSPTIERFGGSIDAAAVLDFVDSGHDLIVAADTNASDLIREIATECGVDFDEDPAARVVDHTGYAVSATEGDHTLIASDDFIKSDVILGSKTIEAPVLFQGIGHSLNPSNSLVLKALSASPSAFSANPKSKLTSPPSLTGSSISLVSVIQARNNARILISGSLSLFSNRFFRSGVQRAGSPIKHNKSGNEQFVTELSKWIFHERGHLKAVNVQHHKVGESNEPAIYRINDNLEYSVELYEWSGTAWEPYVANDVQVQFYMMSPYVLKTLSTDGKGHYFTSFKVPDVYGVFQFKVEYEKLGYTSLTLTKQIPVRPFRHNEYERFIPAAYPYYGAAFSMMAGFFIFTVVHLYHK
;
A
#
# COMPACT_ATOMS: atom_id res chain seq x y z
N MET A 1 24.72 10.17 38.57
CA MET A 1 25.38 8.85 38.66
C MET A 1 25.09 8.14 37.34
N GLY A 2 26.00 7.56 36.56
CA GLY A 2 27.43 7.30 36.72
C GLY A 2 28.19 7.46 35.38
N LYS A 3 29.51 7.34 35.48
CA LYS A 3 30.56 7.70 34.52
C LYS A 3 31.10 6.48 33.75
N GLY A 4 31.78 6.77 32.63
CA GLY A 4 32.89 6.02 32.02
C GLY A 4 32.99 6.43 30.54
N GLY A 5 33.98 7.17 30.00
CA GLY A 5 35.43 7.11 30.18
C GLY A 5 35.97 5.90 29.43
N GLY A 6 36.76 5.94 28.36
CA GLY A 6 37.46 6.96 27.58
C GLY A 6 38.55 6.22 26.78
N CYS A 7 39.03 6.74 25.65
CA CYS A 7 40.38 6.47 25.13
C CYS A 7 40.81 7.55 24.11
N PHE A 8 41.89 8.25 24.47
CA PHE A 8 42.69 9.16 23.64
C PHE A 8 43.69 8.37 22.78
N PRO A 9 44.27 9.02 21.75
CA PRO A 9 45.72 9.20 21.80
C PRO A 9 46.18 10.64 21.56
N SER A 10 47.39 10.89 22.07
CA SER A 10 48.08 12.18 22.23
C SER A 10 49.18 12.37 21.18
N LYS A 11 49.31 13.62 20.69
CA LYS A 11 50.52 14.44 20.33
C LYS A 11 51.68 13.73 19.59
N THR A 12 52.33 14.30 18.56
CA THR A 12 53.17 15.52 18.49
C THR A 12 53.74 15.54 17.04
N LYS A 13 54.04 16.62 16.29
CA LYS A 13 54.96 17.74 16.55
C LYS A 13 54.91 18.75 15.36
N ALA A 14 55.48 19.93 15.61
CA ALA A 14 55.34 21.25 14.99
C ALA A 14 56.34 21.57 13.82
N PRO A 15 56.27 22.78 13.19
CA PRO A 15 56.65 23.12 11.79
C PRO A 15 58.02 23.87 11.68
N ILE A 16 58.34 24.51 10.54
CA ILE A 16 58.87 25.91 10.40
C ILE A 16 59.44 26.26 8.98
N SER A 17 59.09 27.48 8.52
CA SER A 17 59.74 28.44 7.58
C SER A 17 59.97 28.09 6.10
N GLY A 18 59.81 29.00 5.12
CA GLY A 18 59.68 30.46 5.19
C GLY A 18 59.40 31.13 3.83
N SER A 19 59.19 32.45 3.92
CA SER A 19 59.15 33.54 2.91
C SER A 19 60.04 33.33 1.65
N GLU A 20 59.78 33.89 0.47
CA GLU A 20 59.37 35.27 0.14
C GLU A 20 59.12 35.43 -1.39
N LYS A 21 58.25 36.41 -1.70
CA LYS A 21 58.00 37.18 -2.96
C LYS A 21 58.94 37.05 -4.18
N ASN A 22 58.35 37.01 -5.39
CA ASN A 22 58.36 38.10 -6.41
C ASN A 22 58.03 37.57 -7.83
N ASP A 23 56.96 38.07 -8.44
CA ASP A 23 56.83 38.25 -9.90
C ASP A 23 57.80 39.38 -10.37
N PRO A 24 58.03 39.72 -11.67
CA PRO A 24 57.18 39.49 -12.86
C PRO A 24 57.91 39.32 -14.23
N VAL A 25 57.10 39.35 -15.31
CA VAL A 25 57.35 39.91 -16.66
C VAL A 25 57.52 38.93 -17.83
N SER A 26 56.55 39.06 -18.73
CA SER A 26 56.42 38.63 -20.12
C SER A 26 57.23 39.47 -21.12
N VAL A 27 57.73 38.91 -22.23
CA VAL A 27 57.71 39.56 -23.58
C VAL A 27 57.79 38.48 -24.68
N GLU A 28 56.90 38.62 -25.67
CA GLU A 28 56.87 38.01 -27.01
C GLU A 28 58.16 38.14 -27.84
N SER A 29 58.29 37.36 -28.93
CA SER A 29 58.29 37.88 -30.33
C SER A 29 58.90 36.96 -31.43
N LEU A 30 58.23 36.94 -32.61
CA LEU A 30 58.75 36.89 -34.02
C LEU A 30 59.03 35.55 -34.78
N ILE A 31 58.07 35.09 -35.62
CA ILE A 31 57.96 35.06 -37.14
C ILE A 31 59.27 34.81 -37.99
N PRO A 32 59.34 34.15 -39.22
CA PRO A 32 58.33 33.92 -40.32
C PRO A 32 58.34 32.61 -41.21
N ARG A 33 57.19 32.37 -41.90
CA ARG A 33 56.87 31.99 -43.33
C ARG A 33 57.67 30.91 -44.13
N ASN A 34 56.99 29.89 -44.71
CA ASN A 34 56.36 29.88 -46.07
C ASN A 34 55.83 28.49 -46.57
N ASN A 35 54.78 28.57 -47.40
CA ASN A 35 53.85 27.61 -48.05
C ASN A 35 54.46 26.65 -49.14
N PRO A 36 53.76 25.62 -49.74
CA PRO A 36 52.41 25.74 -50.33
C PRO A 36 51.43 24.53 -50.43
N SER A 37 50.13 24.88 -50.44
CA SER A 37 48.95 24.39 -51.18
C SER A 37 48.75 22.91 -51.58
N SER A 38 47.62 22.32 -51.17
CA SER A 38 46.53 21.94 -52.10
C SER A 38 45.22 21.52 -51.39
N THR A 39 44.12 22.12 -51.84
CA THR A 39 42.72 21.62 -51.88
C THR A 39 41.83 21.68 -50.62
N SER A 40 40.68 22.30 -50.84
CA SER A 40 39.58 22.69 -49.95
C SER A 40 38.73 21.53 -49.41
N GLN A 41 38.44 21.56 -48.10
CA GLN A 41 37.15 21.13 -47.53
C GLN A 41 36.71 22.16 -46.48
N GLU A 42 35.48 22.64 -46.62
CA GLU A 42 34.81 23.51 -45.66
C GLU A 42 34.59 22.77 -44.33
N GLU A 43 35.02 23.37 -43.22
CA GLU A 43 34.60 22.95 -41.87
C GLU A 43 33.16 23.41 -41.61
N PRO A 44 32.30 22.56 -41.01
CA PRO A 44 30.91 22.91 -40.71
C PRO A 44 30.83 23.87 -39.52
N PRO A 45 29.77 24.70 -39.43
CA PRO A 45 29.62 25.70 -38.39
C PRO A 45 29.35 25.06 -37.02
N VAL A 46 30.01 25.59 -35.97
CA VAL A 46 29.81 25.18 -34.57
C VAL A 46 28.37 25.48 -34.13
N GLU A 47 27.59 24.43 -33.90
CA GLU A 47 26.21 24.47 -33.44
C GLU A 47 26.15 24.98 -31.98
N SER A 48 25.44 26.09 -31.73
CA SER A 48 25.28 26.66 -30.39
C SER A 48 24.37 25.77 -29.53
N VAL A 49 24.91 25.12 -28.50
CA VAL A 49 24.14 24.29 -27.56
C VAL A 49 23.06 25.13 -26.88
N LYS A 50 21.77 24.81 -27.11
CA LYS A 50 20.62 25.49 -26.49
C LYS A 50 20.58 25.15 -24.99
N LYS A 51 20.75 26.16 -24.13
CA LYS A 51 20.64 25.99 -22.66
C LYS A 51 19.19 25.75 -22.25
N LEU A 52 19.00 24.88 -21.26
CA LEU A 52 17.72 24.66 -20.58
C LEU A 52 17.39 25.89 -19.72
N LYS A 53 16.12 26.29 -19.65
CA LYS A 53 15.71 27.51 -18.96
C LYS A 53 14.87 27.21 -17.73
N VAL A 54 15.32 27.69 -16.58
CA VAL A 54 14.52 27.70 -15.35
C VAL A 54 14.01 29.12 -15.09
N PHE A 55 12.69 29.29 -15.14
CA PHE A 55 12.07 30.60 -14.91
C PHE A 55 11.78 30.78 -13.43
N ILE A 56 12.37 31.84 -12.86
CA ILE A 56 12.17 32.27 -11.48
C ILE A 56 11.17 33.42 -11.51
N VAL A 57 9.90 33.08 -11.34
CA VAL A 57 8.76 33.99 -11.45
C VAL A 57 8.35 34.46 -10.06
N PHE A 58 8.45 35.75 -9.76
CA PHE A 58 8.18 36.23 -8.41
C PHE A 58 7.37 37.52 -8.35
N TYR A 59 6.65 37.67 -7.24
CA TYR A 59 6.09 38.93 -6.79
C TYR A 59 6.81 39.38 -5.53
N SER A 60 7.24 40.65 -5.46
CA SER A 60 7.84 41.25 -4.26
C SER A 60 7.32 42.66 -4.06
N THR A 61 6.79 42.92 -2.87
CA THR A 61 6.42 44.28 -2.44
C THR A 61 7.65 44.99 -1.88
N TYR A 62 8.28 44.45 -0.82
CA TYR A 62 9.38 45.11 -0.10
C TYR A 62 10.78 44.54 -0.41
N GLY A 63 10.97 43.84 -1.54
CA GLY A 63 12.30 43.38 -1.99
C GLY A 63 12.85 42.09 -1.38
N HIS A 64 12.27 41.58 -0.28
CA HIS A 64 12.73 40.34 0.37
C HIS A 64 12.68 39.12 -0.56
N VAL A 65 11.53 38.89 -1.22
CA VAL A 65 11.37 37.81 -2.22
C VAL A 65 12.30 38.01 -3.41
N GLU A 66 12.53 39.25 -3.85
CA GLU A 66 13.47 39.53 -4.94
C GLU A 66 14.91 39.14 -4.56
N SER A 67 15.30 39.38 -3.30
CA SER A 67 16.62 39.02 -2.79
C SER A 67 16.82 37.50 -2.76
N LEU A 68 15.79 36.75 -2.36
CA LEU A 68 15.79 35.29 -2.51
C LEU A 68 15.89 34.90 -3.98
N ALA A 69 15.04 35.45 -4.86
CA ALA A 69 15.00 35.12 -6.29
C ALA A 69 16.38 35.29 -6.97
N LYS A 70 17.12 36.37 -6.62
CA LYS A 70 18.49 36.59 -7.09
C LYS A 70 19.46 35.51 -6.61
N SER A 71 19.29 34.99 -5.40
CA SER A 71 20.08 33.88 -4.85
C SER A 71 19.71 32.54 -5.47
N LEU A 72 18.42 32.27 -5.69
CA LEU A 72 17.96 31.11 -6.47
C LEU A 72 18.57 31.13 -7.88
N LYS A 73 18.63 32.30 -8.54
CA LYS A 73 19.27 32.45 -9.87
C LYS A 73 20.74 32.04 -9.84
N LYS A 74 21.52 32.49 -8.84
CA LYS A 74 22.92 32.05 -8.67
C LYS A 74 23.03 30.53 -8.56
N GLY A 75 22.11 29.92 -7.82
CA GLY A 75 22.01 28.48 -7.67
C GLY A 75 21.75 27.75 -8.99
N VAL A 76 20.76 28.22 -9.75
CA VAL A 76 20.44 27.66 -11.08
C VAL A 76 21.62 27.80 -12.03
N ASP A 77 22.21 29.01 -12.12
CA ASP A 77 23.32 29.31 -13.02
C ASP A 77 24.61 28.55 -12.66
N SER A 78 24.70 28.00 -11.44
CA SER A 78 25.83 27.15 -11.04
C SER A 78 25.85 25.79 -11.74
N ILE A 79 24.74 25.36 -12.36
CA ILE A 79 24.65 24.11 -13.11
C ILE A 79 24.90 24.37 -14.60
N GLU A 80 25.96 23.76 -15.13
CA GLU A 80 26.30 23.86 -16.55
C GLU A 80 25.16 23.35 -17.45
N GLY A 81 24.82 24.13 -18.49
CA GLY A 81 23.77 23.82 -19.45
C GLY A 81 22.38 24.30 -19.05
N VAL A 82 22.22 24.90 -17.86
CA VAL A 82 20.96 25.47 -17.37
C VAL A 82 21.14 26.97 -17.12
N GLU A 83 20.11 27.76 -17.43
CA GLU A 83 20.08 29.21 -17.25
C GLU A 83 18.86 29.63 -16.41
N GLY A 84 19.10 30.39 -15.35
CA GLY A 84 18.04 30.98 -14.54
C GLY A 84 17.57 32.32 -15.11
N VAL A 85 16.28 32.48 -15.38
CA VAL A 85 15.72 33.75 -15.90
C VAL A 85 14.74 34.33 -14.87
N LEU A 86 15.00 35.57 -14.45
CA LEU A 86 14.15 36.28 -13.48
C LEU A 86 12.99 36.96 -14.19
N TYR A 87 11.79 36.76 -13.64
CA TYR A 87 10.57 37.39 -14.10
C TYR A 87 9.76 37.96 -12.94
N ARG A 88 9.21 39.16 -13.14
CA ARG A 88 8.34 39.80 -12.15
C ARG A 88 6.88 39.66 -12.55
N VAL A 89 6.02 39.35 -11.58
CA VAL A 89 4.56 39.40 -11.76
C VAL A 89 4.08 40.85 -11.73
N MET A 90 3.11 41.17 -12.57
CA MET A 90 2.52 42.50 -12.67
C MET A 90 1.93 42.97 -11.33
N GLU A 91 2.13 44.26 -11.03
CA GLU A 91 1.54 44.90 -9.85
C GLU A 91 0.07 45.24 -10.09
N THR A 92 -0.79 44.97 -9.10
CA THR A 92 -2.24 45.23 -9.19
C THR A 92 -2.67 46.47 -8.40
N LEU A 93 -1.83 46.97 -7.49
CA LEU A 93 -2.14 48.18 -6.72
C LEU A 93 -1.84 49.45 -7.53
N PRO A 94 -2.69 50.50 -7.43
CA PRO A 94 -2.39 51.80 -8.03
C PRO A 94 -1.09 52.42 -7.49
N LYS A 95 -0.42 53.23 -8.31
CA LYS A 95 0.86 53.85 -7.97
C LYS A 95 0.77 54.72 -6.71
N GLU A 96 -0.34 55.42 -6.51
CA GLU A 96 -0.58 56.27 -5.35
C GLU A 96 -0.58 55.45 -4.06
N VAL A 97 -1.18 54.26 -4.08
CA VAL A 97 -1.22 53.34 -2.92
C VAL A 97 0.19 52.84 -2.60
N LEU A 98 0.98 52.49 -3.62
CA LEU A 98 2.36 52.04 -3.43
C LEU A 98 3.25 53.12 -2.80
N LEU A 99 3.06 54.38 -3.21
CA LEU A 99 3.74 55.53 -2.62
C LEU A 99 3.36 55.70 -1.14
N HIS A 100 2.08 55.59 -0.80
CA HIS A 100 1.62 55.65 0.59
C HIS A 100 2.14 54.48 1.44
N MET A 101 2.26 53.29 0.85
CA MET A 101 2.84 52.11 1.49
C MET A 101 4.37 52.18 1.60
N LYS A 102 5.02 53.23 1.08
CA LYS A 102 6.48 53.42 1.06
C LYS A 102 7.20 52.22 0.44
N VAL A 103 6.61 51.67 -0.62
CA VAL A 103 7.20 50.54 -1.36
C VAL A 103 8.47 51.02 -2.07
N PRO A 104 9.62 50.35 -1.91
CA PRO A 104 10.84 50.70 -2.61
C PRO A 104 10.65 50.68 -4.13
N GLU A 105 11.37 51.55 -4.84
CA GLU A 105 11.40 51.52 -6.31
C GLU A 105 11.94 50.17 -6.80
N LYS A 106 11.27 49.61 -7.80
CA LYS A 106 11.61 48.29 -8.35
C LYS A 106 12.59 48.46 -9.51
N ASP A 107 13.55 47.56 -9.64
CA ASP A 107 14.50 47.57 -10.76
C ASP A 107 13.80 47.20 -12.08
N ASP A 108 13.79 48.12 -13.04
CA ASP A 108 13.18 47.95 -14.37
C ASP A 108 13.91 46.91 -15.24
N LYS A 109 15.10 46.43 -14.83
CA LYS A 109 15.84 45.39 -15.56
C LYS A 109 15.18 44.02 -15.51
N VAL A 110 14.32 43.75 -14.52
CA VAL A 110 13.60 42.47 -14.41
C VAL A 110 12.28 42.57 -15.19
N PRO A 111 12.13 41.82 -16.31
CA PRO A 111 10.95 41.94 -17.16
C PRO A 111 9.70 41.40 -16.46
N ILE A 112 8.55 41.98 -16.83
CA ILE A 112 7.24 41.48 -16.43
C ILE A 112 6.88 40.26 -17.30
N ILE A 113 6.36 39.20 -16.69
CA ILE A 113 5.96 37.97 -17.40
C ILE A 113 4.47 37.95 -17.74
N SER A 114 4.13 37.47 -18.93
CA SER A 114 2.78 37.05 -19.32
C SER A 114 2.59 35.56 -19.14
N ALA A 115 1.35 35.09 -19.03
CA ALA A 115 1.04 33.69 -18.86
C ALA A 115 1.64 32.81 -19.98
N GLU A 116 1.52 33.21 -21.26
CA GLU A 116 1.97 32.37 -22.39
C GLU A 116 3.46 32.03 -22.33
N LYS A 117 4.26 32.94 -21.77
CA LYS A 117 5.70 32.77 -21.69
C LYS A 117 6.12 31.59 -20.81
N LEU A 118 5.25 31.13 -19.90
CA LEU A 118 5.53 29.96 -19.07
C LEU A 118 5.82 28.68 -19.88
N MET A 119 5.33 28.59 -21.12
CA MET A 119 5.59 27.45 -22.01
C MET A 119 7.05 27.36 -22.48
N GLU A 120 7.83 28.44 -22.36
CA GLU A 120 9.25 28.45 -22.72
C GLU A 120 10.16 27.93 -21.61
N ALA A 121 9.60 27.60 -20.43
CA ALA A 121 10.35 27.15 -19.27
C ALA A 121 10.48 25.63 -19.25
N ASP A 122 11.70 25.15 -19.03
CA ASP A 122 12.00 23.74 -18.75
C ASP A 122 11.87 23.42 -17.25
N GLY A 123 11.83 24.47 -16.39
CA GLY A 123 11.51 24.38 -14.98
C GLY A 123 11.04 25.72 -14.40
N LEU A 124 10.28 25.68 -13.31
CA LEU A 124 9.59 26.84 -12.74
C LEU A 124 9.86 26.98 -11.24
N LEU A 125 10.15 28.20 -10.79
CA LEU A 125 10.26 28.54 -9.37
C LEU A 125 9.41 29.77 -9.09
N PHE A 126 8.38 29.62 -8.26
CA PHE A 126 7.42 30.68 -7.94
C PHE A 126 7.68 31.29 -6.57
N GLY A 127 7.89 32.62 -6.56
CA GLY A 127 8.22 33.39 -5.36
C GLY A 127 7.14 34.38 -4.96
N PHE A 128 6.66 34.36 -3.71
CA PHE A 128 5.67 35.34 -3.27
C PHE A 128 5.65 35.58 -1.75
N PRO A 129 5.28 36.80 -1.30
CA PRO A 129 5.08 37.07 0.11
C PRO A 129 3.77 36.45 0.59
N THR A 130 3.74 36.03 1.86
CA THR A 130 2.53 35.50 2.50
C THR A 130 1.48 36.58 2.70
N ARG A 131 0.21 36.18 2.57
CA ARG A 131 -0.96 36.87 3.10
C ARG A 131 -1.79 35.83 3.85
N TYR A 132 -1.67 35.85 5.18
CA TYR A 132 -2.40 34.95 6.09
C TYR A 132 -2.25 33.45 5.76
N GLY A 133 -1.03 33.01 5.42
CA GLY A 133 -0.80 31.60 5.06
C GLY A 133 -1.17 31.24 3.61
N SER A 134 -1.43 32.23 2.75
CA SER A 134 -1.69 32.06 1.32
C SER A 134 -0.82 33.01 0.48
N MET A 135 -0.86 32.85 -0.84
CA MET A 135 -0.14 33.72 -1.78
C MET A 135 -0.72 35.14 -1.85
N ALA A 136 0.10 36.11 -2.21
CA ALA A 136 -0.37 37.48 -2.46
C ALA A 136 -1.34 37.54 -3.66
N ALA A 137 -2.27 38.50 -3.62
CA ALA A 137 -3.31 38.66 -4.63
C ALA A 137 -2.75 38.81 -6.06
N GLN A 138 -1.61 39.47 -6.21
CA GLN A 138 -0.90 39.64 -7.49
C GLN A 138 -0.47 38.29 -8.07
N MET A 139 0.10 37.41 -7.23
CA MET A 139 0.49 36.07 -7.66
C MET A 139 -0.74 35.22 -7.97
N LYS A 140 -1.81 35.34 -7.16
CA LYS A 140 -3.06 34.63 -7.43
C LYS A 140 -3.68 35.05 -8.76
N ALA A 141 -3.71 36.35 -9.06
CA ALA A 141 -4.19 36.89 -10.32
C ALA A 141 -3.36 36.40 -11.52
N PHE A 142 -2.05 36.24 -11.35
CA PHE A 142 -1.20 35.63 -12.37
C PHE A 142 -1.59 34.17 -12.64
N PHE A 143 -1.76 33.34 -11.61
CA PHE A 143 -2.27 31.97 -11.79
C PHE A 143 -3.71 31.95 -12.35
N ASP A 144 -4.57 32.92 -12.01
CA ASP A 144 -5.91 33.00 -12.62
C ASP A 144 -5.85 33.31 -14.12
N SER A 145 -4.80 33.99 -14.58
CA SER A 145 -4.58 34.26 -16.00
C SER A 145 -4.11 33.03 -16.81
N THR A 146 -3.69 31.93 -16.16
CA THR A 146 -3.18 30.72 -16.84
C THR A 146 -4.28 29.72 -17.24
N GLY A 147 -5.57 30.10 -17.17
CA GLY A 147 -6.70 29.21 -17.44
C GLY A 147 -6.68 28.53 -18.82
N GLN A 148 -6.16 29.20 -19.86
CA GLN A 148 -5.99 28.56 -21.18
C GLN A 148 -4.90 27.48 -21.15
N LEU A 149 -3.75 27.76 -20.53
CA LEU A 149 -2.66 26.79 -20.39
C LEU A 149 -3.07 25.58 -19.56
N TRP A 150 -3.91 25.80 -18.54
CA TRP A 150 -4.51 24.73 -17.74
C TRP A 150 -5.41 23.83 -18.59
N ARG A 151 -6.36 24.43 -19.33
CA ARG A 151 -7.30 23.69 -20.17
C ARG A 151 -6.58 22.85 -21.23
N GLU A 152 -5.50 23.37 -21.78
CA GLU A 152 -4.68 22.70 -22.80
C GLU A 152 -3.55 21.83 -22.20
N GLN A 153 -3.43 21.77 -20.86
CA GLN A 153 -2.40 21.03 -20.12
C GLN A 153 -0.96 21.31 -20.60
N LYS A 154 -0.67 22.56 -20.99
CA LYS A 154 0.62 22.95 -21.60
C LYS A 154 1.81 22.91 -20.65
N LEU A 155 1.57 22.91 -19.34
CA LEU A 155 2.60 22.88 -18.30
C LEU A 155 2.74 21.49 -17.66
N ALA A 156 2.03 20.48 -18.19
CA ALA A 156 2.08 19.14 -17.64
C ALA A 156 3.50 18.55 -17.74
N GLY A 157 3.98 17.96 -16.64
CA GLY A 157 5.31 17.36 -16.55
C GLY A 157 6.46 18.34 -16.30
N VAL A 158 6.23 19.65 -16.27
CA VAL A 158 7.27 20.66 -15.99
C VAL A 158 7.58 20.67 -14.47
N PRO A 159 8.85 20.53 -14.04
CA PRO A 159 9.24 20.69 -12.65
C PRO A 159 8.95 22.10 -12.12
N ALA A 160 8.29 22.19 -10.97
CA ALA A 160 7.91 23.45 -10.35
C ALA A 160 8.08 23.46 -8.83
N GLY A 161 8.56 24.56 -8.26
CA GLY A 161 8.76 24.72 -6.81
C GLY A 161 8.38 26.12 -6.31
N PHE A 162 8.39 26.30 -4.99
CA PHE A 162 7.98 27.54 -4.32
C PHE A 162 9.07 28.11 -3.41
N PHE A 163 9.09 29.43 -3.25
CA PHE A 163 9.86 30.12 -2.21
C PHE A 163 9.06 31.32 -1.68
N VAL A 164 9.19 31.63 -0.38
CA VAL A 164 8.24 32.51 0.31
C VAL A 164 8.91 33.58 1.17
N SER A 165 8.18 34.66 1.46
CA SER A 165 8.57 35.63 2.49
C SER A 165 7.41 35.81 3.46
N THR A 166 7.70 35.75 4.76
CA THR A 166 6.69 35.91 5.80
C THR A 166 7.08 36.99 6.81
N GLY A 167 6.10 37.54 7.53
CA GLY A 167 6.38 38.54 8.57
C GLY A 167 7.07 37.90 9.78
N THR A 168 6.49 36.82 10.31
CA THR A 168 6.87 36.23 11.60
C THR A 168 6.92 34.71 11.54
N GLN A 169 7.51 34.05 12.56
CA GLN A 169 7.70 32.60 12.62
C GLN A 169 6.42 31.78 12.37
N GLY A 170 5.32 32.13 13.04
CA GLY A 170 4.02 31.48 12.84
C GLY A 170 3.23 32.01 11.64
N GLY A 171 3.76 32.99 10.91
CA GLY A 171 3.05 33.74 9.87
C GLY A 171 2.87 33.02 8.53
N GLY A 172 2.96 31.68 8.52
CA GLY A 172 2.69 30.85 7.35
C GLY A 172 3.91 30.47 6.50
N GLN A 173 5.08 30.25 7.11
CA GLN A 173 6.30 29.79 6.40
C GLN A 173 6.06 28.50 5.61
N GLU A 174 5.28 27.57 6.17
CA GLU A 174 4.93 26.31 5.50
C GLU A 174 3.62 26.43 4.72
N THR A 175 2.58 26.97 5.37
CA THR A 175 1.21 26.98 4.83
C THR A 175 1.09 27.78 3.54
N THR A 176 1.88 28.83 3.35
CA THR A 176 1.88 29.61 2.11
C THR A 176 2.36 28.82 0.90
N ALA A 177 3.40 27.99 1.05
CA ALA A 177 3.84 27.10 -0.02
C ALA A 177 2.85 25.93 -0.19
N TRP A 178 2.40 25.33 0.92
CA TRP A 178 1.47 24.21 0.89
C TRP A 178 0.15 24.54 0.18
N THR A 179 -0.49 25.66 0.51
CA THR A 179 -1.76 26.06 -0.12
C THR A 179 -1.61 26.36 -1.62
N ALA A 180 -0.40 26.74 -2.06
CA ALA A 180 -0.09 27.00 -3.46
C ALA A 180 0.13 25.73 -4.30
N ILE A 181 0.41 24.57 -3.69
CA ILE A 181 0.61 23.28 -4.39
C ILE A 181 -0.58 22.93 -5.29
N THR A 182 -1.79 23.30 -4.86
CA THR A 182 -3.03 23.13 -5.64
C THR A 182 -2.92 23.70 -7.06
N GLN A 183 -2.22 24.84 -7.23
CA GLN A 183 -2.03 25.46 -8.54
C GLN A 183 -1.17 24.60 -9.46
N LEU A 184 -0.11 23.96 -8.93
CA LEU A 184 0.77 23.09 -9.71
C LEU A 184 0.05 21.83 -10.16
N VAL A 185 -0.67 21.19 -9.22
CA VAL A 185 -1.34 19.91 -9.45
C VAL A 185 -2.42 20.03 -10.51
N HIS A 186 -3.24 21.09 -10.50
CA HIS A 186 -4.26 21.31 -11.52
C HIS A 186 -3.67 21.49 -12.93
N HIS A 187 -2.48 22.10 -13.02
CA HIS A 187 -1.75 22.29 -14.28
C HIS A 187 -0.95 21.05 -14.74
N GLY A 188 -0.93 19.97 -13.94
CA GLY A 188 -0.14 18.76 -14.22
C GLY A 188 1.37 18.93 -14.01
N MET A 189 1.81 20.02 -13.37
CA MET A 189 3.23 20.28 -13.10
C MET A 189 3.77 19.34 -12.01
N LEU A 190 5.06 19.02 -12.07
CA LEU A 190 5.73 18.17 -11.08
C LEU A 190 6.21 19.04 -9.91
N TYR A 191 5.58 18.92 -8.74
CA TYR A 191 6.03 19.66 -7.57
C TYR A 191 7.37 19.12 -7.05
N VAL A 192 8.38 19.98 -7.00
CA VAL A 192 9.73 19.69 -6.49
C VAL A 192 9.93 20.42 -5.16
N PRO A 193 9.74 19.75 -4.01
CA PRO A 193 10.10 20.28 -2.71
C PRO A 193 11.63 20.26 -2.51
N ILE A 194 12.15 21.09 -1.61
CA ILE A 194 13.56 21.01 -1.19
C ILE A 194 13.77 19.80 -0.28
N GLY A 195 12.76 19.45 0.53
CA GLY A 195 12.93 18.50 1.62
C GLY A 195 13.96 19.01 2.63
N TYR A 196 14.62 18.08 3.34
CA TYR A 196 15.74 18.38 4.24
C TYR A 196 17.11 18.30 3.55
N THR A 197 17.15 18.41 2.21
CA THR A 197 18.37 18.10 1.43
C THR A 197 19.48 19.16 1.56
N PHE A 198 19.17 20.33 2.13
CA PHE A 198 20.16 21.34 2.50
C PHE A 198 21.04 20.93 3.71
N GLY A 199 20.71 19.80 4.37
CA GLY A 199 21.60 19.14 5.32
C GLY A 199 21.44 19.62 6.76
N ALA A 200 22.51 19.44 7.56
CA ALA A 200 22.53 19.69 9.00
C ALA A 200 22.08 21.11 9.35
N GLU A 201 22.38 22.07 8.49
CA GLU A 201 21.95 23.45 8.65
C GLU A 201 20.44 23.51 8.89
N MET A 202 19.58 22.74 8.22
CA MET A 202 18.11 22.79 8.43
C MET A 202 17.63 22.41 9.85
N PHE A 203 18.48 21.77 10.66
CA PHE A 203 18.15 21.37 12.03
C PHE A 203 18.68 22.34 13.09
N GLU A 204 19.49 23.33 12.69
CA GLU A 204 20.04 24.33 13.61
C GLU A 204 18.95 25.25 14.18
N MET A 205 18.99 25.44 15.49
CA MET A 205 18.01 26.25 16.25
C MET A 205 18.63 27.51 16.86
N ASP A 206 19.89 27.81 16.55
CA ASP A 206 20.64 28.91 17.17
C ASP A 206 20.20 30.30 16.68
N SER A 207 19.55 30.37 15.52
CA SER A 207 19.04 31.62 14.96
C SER A 207 17.70 31.46 14.26
N ILE A 208 16.90 32.53 14.27
CA ILE A 208 15.59 32.59 13.62
C ILE A 208 15.80 32.78 12.12
N ARG A 209 15.26 31.86 11.32
CA ARG A 209 15.36 31.83 9.86
C ARG A 209 14.13 31.24 9.21
N GLY A 210 13.75 31.79 8.06
CA GLY A 210 12.69 31.29 7.22
C GLY A 210 13.13 30.09 6.39
N GLY A 211 12.15 29.43 5.78
CA GLY A 211 12.37 28.23 5.00
C GLY A 211 11.87 26.98 5.71
N SER A 212 11.48 26.01 4.90
CA SER A 212 10.92 24.73 5.35
C SER A 212 11.18 23.67 4.28
N PRO A 213 10.84 22.40 4.51
CA PRO A 213 10.92 21.36 3.47
C PRO A 213 10.13 21.70 2.20
N TYR A 214 9.12 22.56 2.30
CA TYR A 214 8.28 22.99 1.18
C TYR A 214 8.96 24.00 0.24
N GLY A 215 10.02 24.68 0.68
CA GLY A 215 10.69 25.72 -0.09
C GLY A 215 11.55 26.67 0.76
N ALA A 216 12.43 27.43 0.10
CA ALA A 216 13.24 28.44 0.76
C ALA A 216 12.35 29.59 1.23
N GLY A 217 12.73 30.21 2.35
CA GLY A 217 11.91 31.25 2.96
C GLY A 217 12.72 32.30 3.67
N VAL A 218 12.12 33.47 3.88
CA VAL A 218 12.72 34.57 4.64
C VAL A 218 11.72 35.21 5.60
N PHE A 219 12.17 35.61 6.79
CA PHE A 219 11.42 36.49 7.67
C PHE A 219 11.71 37.96 7.41
N ALA A 220 10.67 38.74 7.11
CA ALA A 220 10.74 40.18 6.93
C ALA A 220 10.60 40.96 8.25
N GLY A 221 10.03 40.35 9.30
CA GLY A 221 9.76 41.03 10.58
C GLY A 221 8.77 42.19 10.39
N ASP A 222 9.17 43.37 10.86
CA ASP A 222 8.50 44.66 10.64
C ASP A 222 8.74 45.25 9.23
N GLY A 223 9.46 44.53 8.37
CA GLY A 223 9.87 44.96 7.04
C GLY A 223 11.31 45.48 6.97
N SER A 224 12.01 45.62 8.12
CA SER A 224 13.41 46.07 8.15
C SER A 224 14.42 44.92 8.08
N ARG A 225 14.04 43.72 8.53
CA ARG A 225 14.94 42.56 8.61
C ARG A 225 15.31 42.04 7.22
N GLN A 226 16.58 42.16 6.86
CA GLN A 226 17.11 41.60 5.62
C GLN A 226 17.30 40.07 5.70
N PRO A 227 17.25 39.35 4.56
CA PRO A 227 17.55 37.93 4.53
C PRO A 227 18.93 37.62 5.14
N SER A 228 18.99 36.64 6.04
CA SER A 228 20.27 36.19 6.61
C SER A 228 21.07 35.37 5.61
N GLU A 229 22.36 35.17 5.88
CA GLU A 229 23.24 34.37 5.03
C GLU A 229 22.72 32.94 4.84
N ILE A 230 22.18 32.33 5.90
CA ILE A 230 21.60 30.98 5.86
C ILE A 230 20.33 30.94 5.00
N GLU A 231 19.45 31.96 5.09
CA GLU A 231 18.23 32.04 4.25
C GLU A 231 18.60 32.20 2.76
N LEU A 232 19.66 32.97 2.46
CA LEU A 232 20.17 33.15 1.10
C LEU A 232 20.87 31.89 0.58
N ALA A 233 21.64 31.20 1.42
CA ALA A 233 22.29 29.93 1.09
C ALA A 233 21.26 28.82 0.79
N LEU A 234 20.18 28.74 1.58
CA LEU A 234 19.08 27.81 1.33
C LEU A 234 18.39 28.09 -0.02
N ALA A 235 18.17 29.36 -0.35
CA ALA A 235 17.64 29.76 -1.66
C ALA A 235 18.60 29.37 -2.81
N GLU A 236 19.89 29.66 -2.68
CA GLU A 236 20.87 29.25 -3.68
C GLU A 236 20.88 27.72 -3.86
N TYR A 237 20.82 26.97 -2.77
CA TYR A 237 20.73 25.52 -2.81
C TYR A 237 19.45 25.03 -3.51
N GLN A 238 18.28 25.62 -3.23
CA GLN A 238 17.03 25.30 -3.93
C GLN A 238 17.16 25.50 -5.45
N GLY A 239 17.79 26.60 -5.87
CA GLY A 239 18.04 26.87 -7.28
C GLY A 239 18.89 25.78 -7.94
N ARG A 240 19.99 25.39 -7.29
CA ARG A 240 20.88 24.32 -7.75
C ARG A 240 20.17 22.97 -7.83
N TYR A 241 19.36 22.66 -6.83
CA TYR A 241 18.58 21.42 -6.75
C TYR A 241 17.57 21.35 -7.90
N MET A 242 16.79 22.41 -8.12
CA MET A 242 15.84 22.49 -9.24
C MET A 242 16.55 22.33 -10.59
N ALA A 243 17.65 23.03 -10.82
CA ALA A 243 18.42 22.93 -12.07
C ALA A 243 18.95 21.50 -12.31
N THR A 244 19.35 20.79 -11.26
CA THR A 244 19.79 19.39 -11.35
C THR A 244 18.65 18.46 -11.76
N ILE A 245 17.45 18.65 -11.22
CA ILE A 245 16.25 17.88 -11.59
C ILE A 245 15.88 18.14 -13.06
N VAL A 246 15.82 19.40 -13.47
CA VAL A 246 15.54 19.79 -14.85
C VAL A 246 16.58 19.18 -15.80
N LYS A 247 17.87 19.31 -15.51
CA LYS A 247 18.93 18.71 -16.33
C LYS A 247 18.77 17.19 -16.45
N LYS A 248 18.44 16.49 -15.36
CA LYS A 248 18.22 15.03 -15.36
C LYS A 248 16.99 14.63 -16.20
N GLN A 249 15.94 15.44 -16.21
CA GLN A 249 14.75 15.18 -17.01
C GLN A 249 15.01 15.35 -18.52
N PHE A 250 15.90 16.25 -18.91
CA PHE A 250 16.17 16.59 -20.31
C PHE A 250 17.50 16.04 -20.88
N HIS A 251 18.36 15.39 -20.08
CA HIS A 251 19.53 14.61 -20.56
C HIS A 251 19.24 13.09 -20.52
N PRO A 252 19.05 12.42 -21.68
CA PRO A 252 18.89 10.99 -21.72
C PRO A 252 20.27 10.30 -21.68
N SER A 253 20.76 10.00 -20.48
CA SER A 253 21.82 9.01 -20.28
C SER A 253 21.41 8.04 -19.18
N PHE A 254 20.37 7.26 -19.49
CA PHE A 254 20.17 5.93 -18.94
C PHE A 254 19.95 4.99 -20.12
N SER A 255 20.90 4.07 -20.29
CA SER A 255 21.00 3.07 -21.35
C SER A 255 19.67 2.31 -21.57
N ALA A 256 19.00 2.62 -22.67
CA ALA A 256 18.12 1.67 -23.37
C ALA A 256 18.81 1.33 -24.69
N GLU A 257 19.09 0.05 -24.88
CA GLU A 257 19.73 -0.51 -26.07
C GLU A 257 19.05 -0.02 -27.35
N LYS A 258 19.88 0.43 -28.30
CA LYS A 258 19.47 0.72 -29.67
C LYS A 258 18.86 -0.54 -30.29
N CYS A 259 17.60 -0.46 -30.69
CA CYS A 259 17.04 -1.33 -31.73
C CYS A 259 16.64 -0.44 -32.91
N GLU A 260 17.34 -0.60 -34.02
CA GLU A 260 17.25 0.25 -35.21
C GLU A 260 15.88 0.11 -35.90
N CYS A 261 15.19 1.24 -36.05
CA CYS A 261 13.87 1.34 -36.65
C CYS A 261 14.00 1.72 -38.14
N SER A 262 14.07 0.73 -39.02
CA SER A 262 13.89 0.93 -40.47
C SER A 262 12.95 -0.12 -41.12
N GLN A 263 12.11 -0.79 -40.32
CA GLN A 263 11.14 -1.76 -40.84
C GLN A 263 9.77 -1.72 -40.14
N MET A 264 9.41 -0.60 -39.50
CA MET A 264 8.16 -0.39 -38.76
C MET A 264 7.04 0.24 -39.61
N SER A 265 6.67 -0.41 -40.71
CA SER A 265 5.38 -0.09 -41.36
C SER A 265 4.52 -1.34 -41.60
N LYS A 266 5.16 -2.52 -41.75
CA LYS A 266 4.44 -3.78 -41.92
C LYS A 266 4.21 -4.57 -40.63
N LEU A 267 4.93 -4.26 -39.55
CA LEU A 267 4.83 -4.97 -38.27
C LEU A 267 3.72 -4.44 -37.34
N ILE A 268 3.26 -3.20 -37.55
CA ILE A 268 2.28 -2.52 -36.68
C ILE A 268 0.91 -3.20 -36.73
N VAL A 269 0.51 -3.75 -37.88
CA VAL A 269 -0.78 -4.44 -38.04
C VAL A 269 -0.79 -5.81 -37.36
N VAL A 270 0.35 -6.50 -37.30
CA VAL A 270 0.48 -7.79 -36.60
C VAL A 270 0.59 -7.58 -35.08
N PHE A 271 1.27 -6.51 -34.65
CA PHE A 271 1.39 -6.20 -33.22
C PHE A 271 0.07 -5.70 -32.61
N LEU A 272 -0.73 -4.91 -33.33
CA LEU A 272 -2.06 -4.47 -32.83
C LEU A 272 -3.06 -5.63 -32.64
N ALA A 273 -2.92 -6.72 -33.40
CA ALA A 273 -3.71 -7.92 -33.22
C ALA A 273 -3.26 -8.80 -32.04
N LEU A 274 -2.03 -8.61 -31.55
CA LEU A 274 -1.40 -9.37 -30.45
C LEU A 274 -1.46 -8.65 -29.09
N ILE A 275 -1.80 -7.35 -29.06
CA ILE A 275 -1.98 -6.58 -27.81
C ILE A 275 -3.10 -7.14 -26.90
N PRO A 276 -4.24 -7.67 -27.39
CA PRO A 276 -5.20 -8.33 -26.51
C PRO A 276 -4.67 -9.66 -25.92
N LEU A 277 -3.67 -10.28 -26.57
CA LEU A 277 -3.08 -11.54 -26.15
C LEU A 277 -1.93 -11.39 -25.15
N LEU A 278 -1.25 -10.24 -25.13
CA LEU A 278 -0.15 -9.94 -24.20
C LEU A 278 -0.60 -9.16 -22.95
N CYS A 279 -1.77 -8.50 -22.98
CA CYS A 279 -2.36 -7.85 -21.81
C CYS A 279 -3.16 -8.80 -20.89
N SER A 280 -3.11 -10.12 -21.11
CA SER A 280 -3.81 -11.13 -20.29
C SER A 280 -2.86 -12.02 -19.45
N SER A 281 -1.58 -11.66 -19.37
CA SER A 281 -0.54 -12.48 -18.69
C SER A 281 -0.04 -11.94 -17.35
N PHE A 282 -0.47 -10.77 -16.90
CA PHE A 282 -0.26 -10.34 -15.52
C PHE A 282 -1.51 -9.60 -15.03
N SER A 283 -2.52 -10.37 -14.64
CA SER A 283 -3.53 -9.88 -13.73
C SER A 283 -3.22 -10.44 -12.34
N PRO A 284 -3.09 -9.60 -11.29
CA PRO A 284 -3.04 -10.06 -9.90
C PRO A 284 -4.32 -10.79 -9.43
N GLU A 285 -5.25 -11.06 -10.36
CA GLU A 285 -6.56 -11.69 -10.13
C GLU A 285 -6.60 -13.21 -10.37
N ARG A 286 -5.46 -13.87 -10.63
CA ARG A 286 -5.40 -15.34 -10.75
C ARG A 286 -4.63 -15.96 -9.57
N PRO A 287 -5.31 -16.60 -8.61
CA PRO A 287 -4.68 -17.33 -7.50
C PRO A 287 -3.77 -18.51 -7.91
N SER A 288 -3.72 -18.89 -9.18
CA SER A 288 -3.05 -20.11 -9.67
C SER A 288 -1.65 -19.91 -10.27
N ASP A 289 -1.25 -18.68 -10.60
CA ASP A 289 0.09 -18.39 -11.15
C ASP A 289 1.03 -17.88 -10.05
N ARG A 290 1.28 -18.74 -9.05
CA ARG A 290 1.97 -18.39 -7.80
C ARG A 290 3.34 -19.06 -7.72
N ARG A 291 4.34 -18.28 -7.29
CA ARG A 291 5.69 -18.77 -7.02
C ARG A 291 5.77 -19.28 -5.59
N VAL A 292 6.19 -20.52 -5.42
CA VAL A 292 6.24 -21.19 -4.11
C VAL A 292 7.68 -21.53 -3.78
N LEU A 293 8.15 -21.08 -2.62
CA LEU A 293 9.44 -21.48 -2.08
C LEU A 293 9.28 -22.76 -1.26
N VAL A 294 10.07 -23.79 -1.56
CA VAL A 294 10.12 -25.04 -0.82
C VAL A 294 11.46 -25.15 -0.12
N LEU A 295 11.44 -25.10 1.21
CA LEU A 295 12.61 -25.31 2.06
C LEU A 295 12.66 -26.78 2.51
N LEU A 296 13.80 -27.41 2.25
CA LEU A 296 14.04 -28.82 2.55
C LEU A 296 15.22 -28.96 3.52
N ASP A 297 15.15 -29.94 4.43
CA ASP A 297 16.33 -30.36 5.21
C ASP A 297 17.38 -31.03 4.29
N ASP A 298 16.92 -31.89 3.38
CA ASP A 298 17.74 -32.62 2.42
C ASP A 298 17.03 -32.68 1.07
N PHE A 299 17.77 -32.54 -0.03
CA PHE A 299 17.23 -32.76 -1.37
C PHE A 299 16.68 -34.17 -1.59
N ALA A 300 17.05 -35.16 -0.77
CA ALA A 300 16.40 -36.47 -0.75
C ALA A 300 14.88 -36.36 -0.55
N VAL A 301 14.41 -35.38 0.26
CA VAL A 301 12.98 -35.11 0.51
C VAL A 301 12.24 -34.79 -0.78
N LYS A 302 12.88 -34.07 -1.72
CA LYS A 302 12.32 -33.78 -3.05
C LYS A 302 11.96 -35.05 -3.81
N SER A 303 12.82 -36.06 -3.75
CA SER A 303 12.61 -37.34 -4.44
C SER A 303 11.57 -38.21 -3.74
N SER A 304 11.57 -38.24 -2.40
CA SER A 304 10.65 -39.06 -1.61
C SER A 304 9.22 -38.49 -1.55
N HIS A 305 9.04 -37.19 -1.86
CA HIS A 305 7.75 -36.48 -1.87
C HIS A 305 7.35 -36.01 -3.28
N SER A 306 7.96 -36.58 -4.31
CA SER A 306 7.77 -36.11 -5.69
C SER A 306 6.32 -36.14 -6.17
N LEU A 307 5.48 -37.07 -5.70
CA LEU A 307 4.07 -37.13 -6.11
C LEU A 307 3.29 -35.90 -5.64
N PHE A 308 3.55 -35.42 -4.42
CA PHE A 308 2.95 -34.20 -3.89
C PHE A 308 3.40 -32.97 -4.68
N PHE A 309 4.71 -32.83 -4.90
CA PHE A 309 5.25 -31.71 -5.68
C PHE A 309 4.80 -31.72 -7.14
N ASN A 310 4.75 -32.89 -7.78
CA ASN A 310 4.23 -33.03 -9.14
C ASN A 310 2.74 -32.67 -9.23
N SER A 311 1.95 -32.98 -8.20
CA SER A 311 0.54 -32.56 -8.10
C SER A 311 0.41 -31.03 -8.09
N LEU A 312 1.28 -30.33 -7.35
CA LEU A 312 1.33 -28.86 -7.37
C LEU A 312 1.79 -28.32 -8.73
N GLN A 313 2.90 -28.82 -9.27
CA GLN A 313 3.41 -28.37 -10.59
C GLN A 313 2.40 -28.60 -11.72
N SER A 314 1.68 -29.72 -11.70
CA SER A 314 0.63 -30.03 -12.69
C SER A 314 -0.56 -29.06 -12.67
N ARG A 315 -0.74 -28.33 -11.56
CA ARG A 315 -1.78 -27.30 -11.39
C ARG A 315 -1.30 -25.88 -11.74
N GLY A 316 -0.02 -25.70 -12.07
CA GLY A 316 0.54 -24.42 -12.51
C GLY A 316 1.45 -23.69 -11.52
N PHE A 317 1.71 -24.25 -10.34
CA PHE A 317 2.61 -23.61 -9.35
C PHE A 317 4.09 -23.73 -9.75
N ASP A 318 4.82 -22.61 -9.71
CA ASP A 318 6.28 -22.58 -9.89
C ASP A 318 6.97 -22.90 -8.56
N LEU A 319 7.49 -24.12 -8.43
CA LEU A 319 8.17 -24.59 -7.22
C LEU A 319 9.68 -24.36 -7.28
N GLN A 320 10.18 -23.52 -6.38
CA GLN A 320 11.61 -23.31 -6.20
C GLN A 320 12.12 -24.07 -4.97
N PHE A 321 12.99 -25.04 -5.16
CA PHE A 321 13.55 -25.86 -4.09
C PHE A 321 14.88 -25.30 -3.62
N LYS A 322 15.01 -25.05 -2.31
CA LYS A 322 16.26 -24.67 -1.65
C LYS A 322 16.46 -25.48 -0.37
N LEU A 323 17.71 -25.65 0.04
CA LEU A 323 18.00 -26.20 1.36
C LEU A 323 17.74 -25.14 2.42
N ALA A 324 17.19 -25.53 3.56
CA ALA A 324 16.80 -24.60 4.61
C ALA A 324 17.98 -23.80 5.20
N ASP A 325 19.21 -24.29 5.08
CA ASP A 325 20.45 -23.68 5.56
C ASP A 325 21.18 -22.81 4.51
N ASP A 326 20.65 -22.67 3.28
CA ASP A 326 21.30 -21.91 2.21
C ASP A 326 21.41 -20.41 2.56
N PRO A 327 22.62 -19.82 2.59
CA PRO A 327 22.81 -18.41 2.95
C PRO A 327 22.22 -17.42 1.94
N LYS A 328 21.82 -17.86 0.74
CA LYS A 328 21.26 -17.01 -0.32
C LYS A 328 19.74 -16.93 -0.29
N ILE A 329 19.08 -17.56 0.66
CA ILE A 329 17.62 -17.50 0.75
C ILE A 329 17.20 -16.14 1.32
N ALA A 330 16.20 -15.55 0.68
CA ALA A 330 15.50 -14.37 1.16
C ALA A 330 14.03 -14.48 0.72
N LEU A 331 13.11 -14.12 1.61
CA LEU A 331 11.67 -14.00 1.29
C LEU A 331 11.35 -12.65 0.65
N GLN A 332 12.07 -11.61 1.04
CA GLN A 332 11.82 -10.23 0.65
C GLN A 332 13.09 -9.60 0.03
N ARG A 333 12.91 -8.79 -1.01
CA ARG A 333 13.97 -7.96 -1.59
C ARG A 333 13.42 -6.58 -1.92
N TYR A 334 14.07 -5.52 -1.43
CA TYR A 334 13.63 -4.13 -1.62
C TYR A 334 12.17 -3.88 -1.21
N GLY A 335 11.71 -4.52 -0.14
CA GLY A 335 10.34 -4.34 0.36
C GLY A 335 9.28 -5.19 -0.35
N GLN A 336 9.63 -5.97 -1.38
CA GLN A 336 8.70 -6.85 -2.11
C GLN A 336 8.98 -8.33 -1.81
N TYR A 337 7.92 -9.10 -1.61
CA TYR A 337 8.01 -10.55 -1.46
C TYR A 337 8.30 -11.22 -2.81
N LEU A 338 9.26 -12.16 -2.80
CA LEU A 338 9.69 -12.89 -3.98
C LEU A 338 8.81 -14.12 -4.27
N TYR A 339 8.05 -14.55 -3.28
CA TYR A 339 7.25 -15.78 -3.30
C TYR A 339 5.86 -15.46 -2.76
N ASP A 340 4.85 -16.20 -3.22
CA ASP A 340 3.47 -16.00 -2.80
C ASP A 340 3.04 -17.00 -1.73
N ALA A 341 3.80 -18.09 -1.57
CA ALA A 341 3.63 -19.08 -0.52
C ALA A 341 4.94 -19.79 -0.16
N LEU A 342 4.97 -20.39 1.04
CA LEU A 342 6.13 -21.06 1.62
C LEU A 342 5.78 -22.49 2.06
N ILE A 343 6.61 -23.46 1.72
CA ILE A 343 6.52 -24.85 2.19
C ILE A 343 7.77 -25.19 3.00
N LEU A 344 7.60 -25.50 4.27
CA LEU A 344 8.64 -25.88 5.22
C LEU A 344 8.60 -27.38 5.44
N PHE A 345 9.38 -28.11 4.64
CA PHE A 345 9.64 -29.56 4.79
C PHE A 345 11.06 -29.76 5.35
N SER A 346 11.35 -28.99 6.40
CA SER A 346 12.63 -28.93 7.08
C SER A 346 12.42 -29.03 8.60
N PRO A 347 11.92 -30.17 9.12
CA PRO A 347 11.58 -30.31 10.54
C PRO A 347 12.80 -30.19 11.46
N THR A 348 14.01 -30.56 11.01
CA THR A 348 15.20 -30.65 11.88
C THR A 348 16.02 -29.36 11.96
N ILE A 349 15.68 -28.34 11.18
CA ILE A 349 16.48 -27.11 11.05
C ILE A 349 16.43 -26.26 12.33
N GLU A 350 17.59 -26.00 12.94
CA GLU A 350 17.67 -25.12 14.12
C GLU A 350 17.66 -23.63 13.75
N ARG A 351 18.17 -23.29 12.56
CA ARG A 351 18.24 -21.91 12.06
C ARG A 351 18.19 -21.89 10.54
N PHE A 352 17.32 -21.05 9.96
CA PHE A 352 17.31 -20.84 8.52
C PHE A 352 18.56 -20.09 8.03
N GLY A 353 18.95 -20.38 6.79
CA GLY A 353 19.99 -19.66 6.08
C GLY A 353 19.55 -18.27 5.63
N GLY A 354 20.53 -17.39 5.41
CA GLY A 354 20.31 -16.06 4.84
C GLY A 354 19.66 -15.09 5.81
N SER A 355 18.60 -14.41 5.35
CA SER A 355 17.87 -13.39 6.11
C SER A 355 16.52 -13.88 6.64
N ILE A 356 16.29 -15.20 6.67
CA ILE A 356 15.04 -15.78 7.17
C ILE A 356 15.23 -16.14 8.65
N ASP A 357 14.28 -15.72 9.48
CA ASP A 357 14.09 -16.17 10.86
C ASP A 357 12.59 -16.44 11.10
N ALA A 358 12.22 -16.86 12.33
CA ALA A 358 10.82 -17.10 12.68
C ALA A 358 9.95 -15.85 12.42
N ALA A 359 10.44 -14.68 12.82
CA ALA A 359 9.74 -13.41 12.62
C ALA A 359 9.48 -13.11 11.14
N ALA A 360 10.47 -13.32 10.26
CA ALA A 360 10.29 -13.13 8.82
C ALA A 360 9.24 -14.09 8.21
N VAL A 361 9.12 -15.31 8.73
CA VAL A 361 8.07 -16.25 8.31
C VAL A 361 6.70 -15.80 8.79
N LEU A 362 6.60 -15.27 10.01
CA LEU A 362 5.35 -14.73 10.55
C LEU A 362 4.93 -13.45 9.81
N ASP A 363 5.86 -12.52 9.56
CA ASP A 363 5.63 -11.30 8.76
C ASP A 363 5.15 -11.65 7.34
N PHE A 364 5.69 -12.73 6.76
CA PHE A 364 5.26 -13.25 5.46
C PHE A 364 3.79 -13.70 5.49
N VAL A 365 3.38 -14.44 6.52
CA VAL A 365 1.99 -14.86 6.74
C VAL A 365 1.08 -13.66 7.00
N ASP A 366 1.51 -12.70 7.84
CA ASP A 366 0.77 -11.47 8.15
C ASP A 366 0.57 -10.59 6.92
N SER A 367 1.45 -10.70 5.93
CA SER A 367 1.32 -10.04 4.64
C SER A 367 0.30 -10.69 3.70
N GLY A 368 -0.33 -11.80 4.10
CA GLY A 368 -1.37 -12.49 3.35
C GLY A 368 -0.90 -13.71 2.55
N HIS A 369 0.34 -14.17 2.77
CA HIS A 369 0.90 -15.31 2.06
C HIS A 369 0.65 -16.64 2.79
N ASP A 370 0.59 -17.72 2.01
CA ASP A 370 0.21 -19.05 2.53
C ASP A 370 1.42 -19.85 2.99
N LEU A 371 1.20 -20.73 3.98
CA LEU A 371 2.27 -21.49 4.63
C LEU A 371 1.86 -22.96 4.81
N ILE A 372 2.77 -23.88 4.46
CA ILE A 372 2.66 -25.29 4.82
C ILE A 372 3.86 -25.66 5.68
N VAL A 373 3.61 -26.18 6.88
CA VAL A 373 4.64 -26.68 7.79
C VAL A 373 4.41 -28.16 8.03
N ALA A 374 5.44 -28.97 7.77
CA ALA A 374 5.46 -30.38 8.12
C ALA A 374 6.55 -30.65 9.14
N ALA A 375 6.12 -30.92 10.37
CA ALA A 375 6.95 -31.35 11.48
C ALA A 375 7.09 -32.89 11.49
N ASP A 376 8.00 -33.38 12.32
CA ASP A 376 8.12 -34.79 12.69
C ASP A 376 8.58 -34.83 14.16
N THR A 377 8.82 -36.00 14.70
CA THR A 377 9.42 -36.19 16.03
C THR A 377 10.69 -35.36 16.27
N ASN A 378 11.52 -35.20 15.25
CA ASN A 378 12.73 -34.40 15.35
C ASN A 378 12.48 -32.90 15.07
N ALA A 379 11.27 -32.39 15.29
CA ALA A 379 10.95 -30.98 15.12
C ALA A 379 11.83 -30.11 16.03
N SER A 380 12.57 -29.19 15.43
CA SER A 380 13.41 -28.21 16.12
C SER A 380 12.57 -27.17 16.89
N ASP A 381 13.23 -26.48 17.81
CA ASP A 381 12.61 -25.38 18.58
C ASP A 381 12.08 -24.28 17.66
N LEU A 382 12.76 -24.02 16.54
CA LEU A 382 12.34 -23.03 15.54
C LEU A 382 11.00 -23.41 14.88
N ILE A 383 10.82 -24.67 14.47
CA ILE A 383 9.58 -25.13 13.86
C ILE A 383 8.44 -25.14 14.89
N ARG A 384 8.77 -25.46 16.15
CA ARG A 384 7.83 -25.41 17.27
C ARG A 384 7.40 -23.99 17.58
N GLU A 385 8.32 -23.03 17.61
CA GLU A 385 8.05 -21.61 17.79
C GLU A 385 7.08 -21.09 16.71
N ILE A 386 7.36 -21.36 15.44
CA ILE A 386 6.47 -20.96 14.33
C ILE A 386 5.07 -21.56 14.50
N ALA A 387 4.96 -22.83 14.90
CA ALA A 387 3.67 -23.48 15.11
C ALA A 387 2.90 -22.90 16.31
N THR A 388 3.58 -22.63 17.43
CA THR A 388 2.99 -22.03 18.63
C THR A 388 2.49 -20.61 18.35
N GLU A 389 3.25 -19.80 17.61
CA GLU A 389 2.80 -18.47 17.16
C GLU A 389 1.58 -18.55 16.23
N CYS A 390 1.46 -19.64 15.48
CA CYS A 390 0.28 -19.96 14.67
C CYS A 390 -0.91 -20.55 15.50
N GLY A 391 -0.75 -20.75 16.81
CA GLY A 391 -1.78 -21.26 17.72
C GLY A 391 -1.86 -22.79 17.82
N VAL A 392 -0.79 -23.49 17.45
CA VAL A 392 -0.65 -24.95 17.50
C VAL A 392 0.52 -25.33 18.39
N ASP A 393 0.24 -26.09 19.45
CA ASP A 393 1.28 -26.52 20.40
C ASP A 393 1.62 -27.99 20.21
N PHE A 394 2.83 -28.26 19.72
CA PHE A 394 3.38 -29.62 19.67
C PHE A 394 3.69 -30.16 21.06
N ASP A 395 3.67 -31.49 21.21
CA ASP A 395 4.06 -32.14 22.46
C ASP A 395 5.46 -31.71 22.92
N GLU A 396 5.62 -31.40 24.21
CA GLU A 396 6.87 -30.90 24.79
C GLU A 396 7.99 -31.94 24.72
N ASP A 397 7.66 -33.24 24.76
CA ASP A 397 8.66 -34.30 24.62
C ASP A 397 9.06 -34.47 23.14
N PRO A 398 10.31 -34.19 22.76
CA PRO A 398 10.77 -34.35 21.38
C PRO A 398 10.80 -35.82 20.93
N ALA A 399 10.82 -36.78 21.86
CA ALA A 399 10.75 -38.19 21.53
C ALA A 399 9.31 -38.72 21.49
N ALA A 400 8.30 -37.90 21.81
CA ALA A 400 6.91 -38.32 21.80
C ALA A 400 6.40 -38.59 20.39
N ARG A 401 5.62 -39.66 20.28
CA ARG A 401 4.89 -40.05 19.07
C ARG A 401 3.43 -40.27 19.43
N VAL A 402 2.54 -40.04 18.48
CA VAL A 402 1.16 -40.49 18.63
C VAL A 402 1.14 -42.02 18.56
N VAL A 403 0.62 -42.64 19.62
CA VAL A 403 0.45 -44.09 19.75
C VAL A 403 -1.04 -44.40 19.89
N ASP A 404 -1.50 -45.41 19.15
CA ASP A 404 -2.86 -45.93 19.29
C ASP A 404 -2.86 -47.44 19.15
N HIS A 405 -3.16 -48.15 20.23
CA HIS A 405 -3.17 -49.61 20.21
C HIS A 405 -4.43 -50.21 19.57
N THR A 406 -5.41 -49.40 19.17
CA THR A 406 -6.66 -49.88 18.55
C THR A 406 -6.84 -49.39 17.11
N GLY A 407 -6.43 -48.15 16.82
CA GLY A 407 -6.54 -47.51 15.50
C GLY A 407 -5.24 -47.49 14.68
N TYR A 408 -4.28 -48.38 14.94
CA TYR A 408 -3.06 -48.46 14.13
C TYR A 408 -3.29 -49.17 12.79
N ALA A 409 -2.43 -48.88 11.82
CA ALA A 409 -2.39 -49.57 10.54
C ALA A 409 -1.59 -50.87 10.68
N VAL A 410 -2.17 -51.99 10.26
CA VAL A 410 -1.51 -53.29 10.29
C VAL A 410 -0.37 -53.30 9.27
N SER A 411 0.87 -53.28 9.77
CA SER A 411 2.10 -53.35 9.00
C SER A 411 2.93 -54.55 9.44
N ALA A 412 3.59 -55.23 8.49
CA ALA A 412 4.46 -56.37 8.79
C ALA A 412 5.80 -55.99 9.46
N THR A 413 6.10 -54.70 9.57
CA THR A 413 7.44 -54.18 9.90
C THR A 413 7.54 -53.35 11.17
N GLU A 414 6.43 -52.82 11.70
CA GLU A 414 6.43 -51.86 12.82
C GLU A 414 5.49 -52.36 13.94
N GLY A 415 6.05 -52.72 15.10
CA GLY A 415 5.33 -53.31 16.24
C GLY A 415 4.95 -52.34 17.35
N ASP A 416 5.40 -51.08 17.27
CA ASP A 416 5.24 -50.09 18.36
C ASP A 416 3.89 -49.34 18.30
N HIS A 417 3.00 -49.72 17.37
CA HIS A 417 1.66 -49.12 17.16
C HIS A 417 1.69 -47.58 16.95
N THR A 418 2.77 -47.07 16.33
CA THR A 418 2.96 -45.63 16.04
C THR A 418 2.46 -45.20 14.66
N LEU A 419 2.19 -46.15 13.77
CA LEU A 419 1.60 -45.88 12.47
C LEU A 419 0.08 -45.89 12.61
N ILE A 420 -0.52 -44.70 12.66
CA ILE A 420 -1.93 -44.48 12.94
C ILE A 420 -2.72 -44.49 11.63
N ALA A 421 -3.88 -45.16 11.63
CA ALA A 421 -4.87 -45.09 10.56
C ALA A 421 -6.07 -44.26 11.05
N SER A 422 -6.09 -42.97 10.72
CA SER A 422 -7.17 -42.06 11.12
C SER A 422 -8.19 -41.84 10.01
N ASP A 423 -9.46 -41.79 10.41
CA ASP A 423 -10.63 -41.51 9.57
C ASP A 423 -11.49 -40.35 10.13
N ASP A 424 -11.02 -39.65 11.17
CA ASP A 424 -11.74 -38.52 11.77
C ASP A 424 -11.37 -37.19 11.10
N PHE A 425 -12.09 -36.90 10.02
CA PHE A 425 -11.90 -35.72 9.18
C PHE A 425 -12.76 -34.52 9.60
N ILE A 426 -12.29 -33.31 9.28
CA ILE A 426 -13.12 -32.10 9.37
C ILE A 426 -14.36 -32.21 8.46
N LYS A 427 -15.53 -31.89 9.01
CA LYS A 427 -16.81 -31.90 8.29
C LYS A 427 -16.99 -30.61 7.50
N SER A 428 -16.21 -30.44 6.42
CA SER A 428 -16.34 -29.31 5.50
C SER A 428 -15.99 -29.71 4.07
N ASP A 429 -17.00 -29.68 3.19
CA ASP A 429 -16.85 -29.94 1.75
C ASP A 429 -15.97 -28.89 1.06
N VAL A 430 -15.83 -27.70 1.67
CA VAL A 430 -15.00 -26.62 1.14
C VAL A 430 -13.52 -26.90 1.39
N ILE A 431 -13.18 -27.54 2.51
CA ILE A 431 -11.79 -27.84 2.87
C ILE A 431 -11.33 -29.14 2.23
N LEU A 432 -12.15 -30.20 2.30
CA LEU A 432 -11.78 -31.54 1.81
C LEU A 432 -12.42 -31.93 0.47
N GLY A 433 -13.28 -31.09 -0.08
CA GLY A 433 -14.00 -31.37 -1.33
C GLY A 433 -15.26 -32.19 -1.11
N SER A 434 -16.10 -32.23 -2.15
CA SER A 434 -17.35 -33.00 -2.15
C SER A 434 -17.15 -34.51 -2.28
N LYS A 435 -15.93 -34.96 -2.65
CA LYS A 435 -15.60 -36.37 -2.76
C LYS A 435 -15.17 -36.91 -1.39
N THR A 436 -15.96 -37.83 -0.85
CA THR A 436 -15.64 -38.51 0.41
C THR A 436 -14.33 -39.28 0.30
N ILE A 437 -13.50 -39.17 1.32
CA ILE A 437 -12.26 -39.95 1.45
C ILE A 437 -12.64 -41.30 2.04
N GLU A 438 -12.67 -42.34 1.22
CA GLU A 438 -13.16 -43.67 1.62
C GLU A 438 -12.13 -44.48 2.43
N ALA A 439 -10.84 -44.24 2.20
CA ALA A 439 -9.75 -44.96 2.86
C ALA A 439 -9.16 -44.13 4.02
N PRO A 440 -8.81 -44.75 5.17
CA PRO A 440 -8.12 -44.07 6.25
C PRO A 440 -6.79 -43.43 5.82
N VAL A 441 -6.43 -42.33 6.47
CA VAL A 441 -5.15 -41.64 6.29
C VAL A 441 -4.12 -42.22 7.24
N LEU A 442 -2.96 -42.61 6.69
CA LEU A 442 -1.79 -43.05 7.43
C LEU A 442 -1.05 -41.83 7.99
N PHE A 443 -0.78 -41.85 9.29
CA PHE A 443 -0.04 -40.81 9.99
C PHE A 443 1.02 -41.43 10.89
N GLN A 444 2.21 -40.83 10.92
CA GLN A 444 3.29 -41.22 11.82
C GLN A 444 4.14 -40.00 12.14
N GLY A 445 4.09 -39.53 13.38
CA GLY A 445 4.78 -38.31 13.78
C GLY A 445 4.39 -37.83 15.18
N ILE A 446 4.60 -36.55 15.44
CA ILE A 446 4.26 -35.88 16.69
C ILE A 446 2.80 -35.43 16.68
N GLY A 447 2.12 -35.50 17.83
CA GLY A 447 0.78 -34.95 17.99
C GLY A 447 0.84 -33.51 18.50
N HIS A 448 -0.19 -32.73 18.22
CA HIS A 448 -0.31 -31.37 18.75
C HIS A 448 -1.71 -31.07 19.27
N SER A 449 -1.78 -30.11 20.20
CA SER A 449 -3.03 -29.55 20.70
C SER A 449 -3.31 -28.18 20.10
N LEU A 450 -4.58 -27.79 20.18
CA LEU A 450 -5.04 -26.47 19.79
C LEU A 450 -5.42 -25.67 21.04
N ASN A 451 -5.12 -24.37 21.03
CA ASN A 451 -5.59 -23.47 22.06
C ASN A 451 -7.13 -23.27 21.93
N PRO A 452 -7.94 -23.65 22.92
CA PRO A 452 -9.39 -23.53 22.85
C PRO A 452 -9.91 -22.09 22.80
N SER A 453 -9.08 -21.09 23.17
CA SER A 453 -9.41 -19.68 23.04
C SER A 453 -9.25 -19.14 21.61
N ASN A 454 -8.54 -19.86 20.73
CA ASN A 454 -8.32 -19.44 19.36
C ASN A 454 -9.37 -20.04 18.42
N SER A 455 -10.27 -19.20 17.91
CA SER A 455 -11.34 -19.61 16.98
C SER A 455 -10.87 -19.77 15.53
N LEU A 456 -9.64 -19.36 15.20
CA LEU A 456 -9.11 -19.37 13.83
C LEU A 456 -8.45 -20.70 13.44
N VAL A 457 -8.13 -21.54 14.43
CA VAL A 457 -7.44 -22.82 14.24
C VAL A 457 -8.43 -23.96 14.27
N LEU A 458 -8.34 -24.85 13.29
CA LEU A 458 -9.27 -25.96 13.09
C LEU A 458 -8.50 -27.27 12.94
N LYS A 459 -9.07 -28.35 13.48
CA LYS A 459 -8.55 -29.71 13.28
C LYS A 459 -8.99 -30.22 11.92
N ALA A 460 -8.05 -30.44 11.00
CA ALA A 460 -8.34 -31.06 9.70
C ALA A 460 -8.38 -32.59 9.82
N LEU A 461 -7.49 -33.16 10.63
CA LEU A 461 -7.43 -34.58 10.98
C LEU A 461 -7.18 -34.72 12.49
N SER A 462 -8.04 -35.49 13.16
CA SER A 462 -7.92 -35.76 14.60
C SER A 462 -7.43 -37.17 14.86
N ALA A 463 -6.84 -37.41 16.03
CA ALA A 463 -6.55 -38.75 16.48
C ALA A 463 -7.81 -39.43 17.03
N SER A 464 -7.78 -40.76 17.12
CA SER A 464 -8.87 -41.52 17.72
C SER A 464 -9.01 -41.22 19.23
N PRO A 465 -10.18 -41.48 19.84
CA PRO A 465 -10.37 -41.31 21.27
C PRO A 465 -9.45 -42.18 22.15
N SER A 466 -8.86 -43.23 21.60
CA SER A 466 -7.93 -44.14 22.29
C SER A 466 -6.45 -43.78 22.10
N ALA A 467 -6.14 -42.80 21.25
CA ALA A 467 -4.77 -42.38 20.99
C ALA A 467 -4.21 -41.58 22.17
N PHE A 468 -2.90 -41.64 22.36
CA PHE A 468 -2.17 -40.78 23.29
C PHE A 468 -0.79 -40.44 22.72
N SER A 469 -0.23 -39.31 23.12
CA SER A 469 1.13 -38.93 22.71
C SER A 469 2.12 -39.32 23.81
N ALA A 470 3.12 -40.12 23.49
CA ALA A 470 4.16 -40.53 24.43
C ALA A 470 5.38 -41.07 23.71
N ASN A 471 6.53 -41.10 24.39
CA ASN A 471 7.72 -41.77 23.90
C ASN A 471 7.57 -43.31 24.01
N PRO A 472 7.51 -44.06 22.88
CA PRO A 472 7.25 -45.50 22.88
C PRO A 472 8.32 -46.34 23.58
N LYS A 473 9.53 -45.81 23.73
CA LYS A 473 10.66 -46.51 24.36
C LYS A 473 10.68 -46.35 25.89
N SER A 474 9.91 -45.39 26.42
CA SER A 474 9.89 -45.06 27.84
C SER A 474 8.68 -45.68 28.53
N LYS A 475 8.82 -46.01 29.82
CA LYS A 475 7.66 -46.41 30.64
C LYS A 475 6.95 -45.15 31.12
N LEU A 476 5.64 -45.09 30.90
CA LEU A 476 4.78 -44.02 31.39
C LEU A 476 4.72 -44.05 32.93
N THR A 477 5.25 -43.01 33.57
CA THR A 477 5.16 -42.79 35.03
C THR A 477 3.97 -41.92 35.42
N SER A 478 3.53 -41.06 34.50
CA SER A 478 2.41 -40.13 34.64
C SER A 478 1.52 -40.23 33.39
N PRO A 479 0.24 -39.83 33.48
CA PRO A 479 -0.59 -39.73 32.29
C PRO A 479 0.05 -38.76 31.28
N PRO A 480 0.03 -39.09 29.98
CA PRO A 480 0.56 -38.22 28.94
C PRO A 480 -0.22 -36.90 28.86
N SER A 481 0.48 -35.84 28.46
CA SER A 481 -0.06 -34.48 28.30
C SER A 481 -1.22 -34.42 27.29
N LEU A 482 -1.08 -35.16 26.19
CA LEU A 482 -2.02 -35.19 25.08
C LEU A 482 -2.69 -36.56 24.97
N THR A 483 -4.02 -36.59 25.06
CA THR A 483 -4.82 -37.84 25.04
C THR A 483 -6.13 -37.70 24.27
N GLY A 484 -6.55 -38.80 23.64
CA GLY A 484 -7.80 -38.95 22.93
C GLY A 484 -7.98 -37.97 21.77
N SER A 485 -9.23 -37.57 21.53
CA SER A 485 -9.61 -36.66 20.44
C SER A 485 -9.13 -35.22 20.64
N SER A 486 -8.51 -34.90 21.77
CA SER A 486 -7.84 -33.61 21.95
C SER A 486 -6.62 -33.47 21.03
N ILE A 487 -5.99 -34.59 20.66
CA ILE A 487 -4.86 -34.65 19.74
C ILE A 487 -5.32 -34.33 18.32
N SER A 488 -4.74 -33.28 17.74
CA SER A 488 -4.80 -33.04 16.30
C SER A 488 -3.54 -33.60 15.64
N LEU A 489 -3.73 -34.26 14.50
CA LEU A 489 -2.65 -34.79 13.67
C LEU A 489 -2.29 -33.78 12.57
N VAL A 490 -3.30 -33.10 12.05
CA VAL A 490 -3.19 -32.06 11.04
C VAL A 490 -4.16 -30.94 11.40
N SER A 491 -3.66 -29.72 11.48
CA SER A 491 -4.46 -28.52 11.73
C SER A 491 -4.32 -27.53 10.59
N VAL A 492 -5.39 -26.79 10.38
CA VAL A 492 -5.48 -25.72 9.39
C VAL A 492 -5.88 -24.43 10.08
N ILE A 493 -5.36 -23.31 9.58
CA ILE A 493 -5.60 -21.99 10.15
C ILE A 493 -6.03 -21.07 9.02
N GLN A 494 -7.05 -20.26 9.30
CA GLN A 494 -7.42 -19.15 8.46
C GLN A 494 -7.21 -17.85 9.24
N ALA A 495 -6.15 -17.12 8.88
CA ALA A 495 -5.83 -15.85 9.51
C ALA A 495 -6.84 -14.76 9.11
N ARG A 496 -6.86 -13.64 9.86
CA ARG A 496 -7.80 -12.52 9.62
C ARG A 496 -7.57 -11.81 8.28
N ASN A 497 -6.35 -11.83 7.78
CA ASN A 497 -5.97 -11.37 6.45
C ASN A 497 -6.27 -12.42 5.35
N ASN A 498 -6.98 -13.50 5.68
CA ASN A 498 -7.28 -14.65 4.84
C ASN A 498 -6.06 -15.51 4.43
N ALA A 499 -4.87 -15.32 5.00
CA ALA A 499 -3.76 -16.27 4.79
C ALA A 499 -4.14 -17.67 5.33
N ARG A 500 -3.78 -18.72 4.57
CA ARG A 500 -4.10 -20.10 4.91
C ARG A 500 -2.83 -20.86 5.29
N ILE A 501 -2.88 -21.50 6.46
CA ILE A 501 -1.75 -22.22 7.02
C ILE A 501 -2.14 -23.68 7.25
N LEU A 502 -1.26 -24.60 6.86
CA LEU A 502 -1.37 -26.02 7.16
C LEU A 502 -0.21 -26.43 8.07
N ILE A 503 -0.53 -26.98 9.24
CA ILE A 503 0.46 -27.55 10.15
C ILE A 503 0.19 -29.04 10.30
N SER A 504 1.18 -29.85 9.90
CA SER A 504 1.14 -31.30 10.05
C SER A 504 2.23 -31.76 11.00
N GLY A 505 1.89 -32.65 11.94
CA GLY A 505 2.86 -33.29 12.81
C GLY A 505 3.66 -34.44 12.15
N SER A 506 3.49 -34.66 10.85
CA SER A 506 4.17 -35.74 10.12
C SER A 506 4.58 -35.32 8.71
N LEU A 507 5.89 -35.23 8.46
CA LEU A 507 6.44 -35.09 7.11
C LEU A 507 6.07 -36.29 6.22
N SER A 508 6.06 -37.50 6.80
CA SER A 508 5.73 -38.73 6.09
C SER A 508 4.31 -38.74 5.51
N LEU A 509 3.39 -37.92 6.04
CA LEU A 509 2.03 -37.72 5.51
C LEU A 509 2.04 -37.40 4.01
N PHE A 510 3.03 -36.62 3.56
CA PHE A 510 3.19 -36.13 2.18
C PHE A 510 4.04 -37.08 1.31
N SER A 511 4.53 -38.18 1.86
CA SER A 511 5.51 -39.05 1.20
C SER A 511 4.91 -39.96 0.14
N ASN A 512 5.70 -40.27 -0.88
CA ASN A 512 5.36 -41.24 -1.91
C ASN A 512 5.05 -42.64 -1.33
N ARG A 513 5.71 -43.00 -0.22
CA ARG A 513 5.47 -44.26 0.50
C ARG A 513 4.03 -44.31 0.98
N PHE A 514 3.57 -43.29 1.71
CA PHE A 514 2.21 -43.30 2.25
C PHE A 514 1.16 -43.17 1.16
N PHE A 515 1.39 -42.38 0.10
CA PHE A 515 0.45 -42.26 -1.02
C PHE A 515 0.20 -43.57 -1.76
N ARG A 516 1.18 -44.48 -1.83
CA ARG A 516 1.09 -45.77 -2.53
C ARG A 516 0.79 -46.95 -1.61
N SER A 517 0.90 -46.78 -0.31
CA SER A 517 0.69 -47.87 0.66
C SER A 517 -0.79 -48.22 0.76
N GLY A 518 -1.10 -49.51 0.81
CA GLY A 518 -2.41 -49.97 1.24
C GLY A 518 -2.59 -49.78 2.75
N VAL A 519 -3.83 -49.65 3.19
CA VAL A 519 -4.16 -49.46 4.60
C VAL A 519 -5.20 -50.47 5.05
N GLN A 520 -4.95 -51.07 6.21
CA GLN A 520 -5.91 -51.87 6.95
C GLN A 520 -5.82 -51.46 8.41
N ARG A 521 -6.92 -50.95 8.96
CA ARG A 521 -7.01 -50.60 10.38
C ARG A 521 -7.06 -51.87 11.22
N ALA A 522 -6.33 -51.91 12.34
CA ALA A 522 -6.38 -53.02 13.26
C ALA A 522 -7.81 -53.29 13.73
N GLY A 523 -8.23 -54.56 13.71
CA GLY A 523 -9.61 -54.97 14.03
C GLY A 523 -10.65 -54.76 12.93
N SER A 524 -10.30 -54.11 11.80
CA SER A 524 -11.20 -53.98 10.64
C SER A 524 -10.96 -55.08 9.60
N PRO A 525 -12.01 -55.71 9.05
CA PRO A 525 -11.88 -56.66 7.95
C PRO A 525 -11.64 -55.96 6.60
N ILE A 526 -11.85 -54.64 6.53
CA ILE A 526 -11.73 -53.86 5.30
C ILE A 526 -10.27 -53.49 5.07
N LYS A 527 -9.74 -53.92 3.92
CA LYS A 527 -8.41 -53.56 3.44
C LYS A 527 -8.53 -52.72 2.19
N HIS A 528 -7.95 -51.53 2.21
CA HIS A 528 -7.87 -50.65 1.05
C HIS A 528 -6.52 -50.86 0.35
N ASN A 529 -6.55 -50.94 -0.98
CA ASN A 529 -5.34 -51.09 -1.78
C ASN A 529 -4.44 -49.84 -1.74
N LYS A 530 -5.02 -48.68 -1.46
CA LYS A 530 -4.36 -47.38 -1.37
C LYS A 530 -4.91 -46.60 -0.18
N SER A 531 -4.05 -45.88 0.52
CA SER A 531 -4.41 -44.99 1.62
C SER A 531 -5.16 -43.75 1.13
N GLY A 532 -5.85 -43.07 2.04
CA GLY A 532 -6.52 -41.79 1.76
C GLY A 532 -5.55 -40.60 1.63
N ASN A 533 -4.24 -40.78 1.89
CA ASN A 533 -3.27 -39.69 2.02
C ASN A 533 -3.19 -38.78 0.80
N GLU A 534 -3.10 -39.35 -0.40
CA GLU A 534 -2.95 -38.57 -1.63
C GLU A 534 -4.17 -37.68 -1.87
N GLN A 535 -5.38 -38.21 -1.68
CA GLN A 535 -6.62 -37.46 -1.82
C GLN A 535 -6.71 -36.38 -0.73
N PHE A 536 -6.47 -36.75 0.53
CA PHE A 536 -6.53 -35.84 1.66
C PHE A 536 -5.59 -34.63 1.51
N VAL A 537 -4.31 -34.89 1.24
CA VAL A 537 -3.29 -33.85 1.08
C VAL A 537 -3.56 -33.00 -0.17
N THR A 538 -4.02 -33.62 -1.27
CA THR A 538 -4.35 -32.87 -2.49
C THR A 538 -5.51 -31.91 -2.25
N GLU A 539 -6.60 -32.36 -1.63
CA GLU A 539 -7.76 -31.51 -1.35
C GLU A 539 -7.43 -30.40 -0.34
N LEU A 540 -6.65 -30.70 0.71
CA LEU A 540 -6.13 -29.66 1.61
C LEU A 540 -5.26 -28.65 0.89
N SER A 541 -4.35 -29.08 0.01
CA SER A 541 -3.48 -28.15 -0.72
C SER A 541 -4.26 -27.22 -1.66
N LYS A 542 -5.37 -27.70 -2.25
CA LYS A 542 -6.27 -26.84 -3.06
C LYS A 542 -6.92 -25.77 -2.20
N TRP A 543 -7.34 -26.13 -0.98
CA TRP A 543 -7.85 -25.15 -0.04
C TRP A 543 -6.76 -24.16 0.39
N ILE A 544 -5.58 -24.63 0.82
CA ILE A 544 -4.48 -23.74 1.26
C ILE A 544 -4.09 -22.72 0.18
N PHE A 545 -3.93 -23.16 -1.07
CA PHE A 545 -3.51 -22.27 -2.17
C PHE A 545 -4.68 -21.53 -2.84
N HIS A 546 -5.80 -21.34 -2.15
CA HIS A 546 -6.96 -20.55 -2.61
C HIS A 546 -7.61 -21.02 -3.92
N GLU A 547 -7.49 -22.29 -4.27
CA GLU A 547 -8.19 -22.86 -5.44
C GLU A 547 -9.68 -23.13 -5.16
N ARG A 548 -10.09 -23.12 -3.88
CA ARG A 548 -11.47 -23.36 -3.44
C ARG A 548 -11.83 -22.49 -2.23
N GLY A 549 -13.10 -22.14 -2.10
CA GLY A 549 -13.60 -21.43 -0.92
C GLY A 549 -13.05 -20.02 -0.80
N HIS A 550 -12.66 -19.41 -1.93
CA HIS A 550 -12.15 -18.05 -1.99
C HIS A 550 -13.27 -17.16 -2.54
N LEU A 551 -13.82 -16.31 -1.69
CA LEU A 551 -14.95 -15.44 -2.00
C LEU A 551 -14.47 -14.02 -2.29
N LYS A 552 -15.18 -13.35 -3.18
CA LYS A 552 -14.99 -11.93 -3.50
C LYS A 552 -16.34 -11.26 -3.53
N ALA A 553 -16.40 -10.09 -2.90
CA ALA A 553 -17.55 -9.21 -3.02
C ALA A 553 -17.20 -8.03 -3.92
N VAL A 554 -18.10 -7.69 -4.84
CA VAL A 554 -17.96 -6.58 -5.77
C VAL A 554 -19.26 -5.77 -5.85
N ASN A 555 -19.15 -4.58 -6.45
CA ASN A 555 -20.29 -3.76 -6.83
C ASN A 555 -21.32 -3.53 -5.69
N VAL A 556 -20.84 -3.11 -4.51
CA VAL A 556 -21.72 -2.73 -3.40
C VAL A 556 -22.45 -1.44 -3.75
N GLN A 557 -23.77 -1.53 -3.90
CA GLN A 557 -24.63 -0.41 -4.26
C GLN A 557 -25.67 -0.14 -3.19
N HIS A 558 -26.03 1.13 -3.00
CA HIS A 558 -27.19 1.50 -2.21
C HIS A 558 -27.83 2.77 -2.74
N HIS A 559 -29.15 2.80 -2.80
CA HIS A 559 -29.90 3.96 -3.28
C HIS A 559 -31.26 4.05 -2.59
N LYS A 560 -32.02 5.10 -2.89
CA LYS A 560 -33.41 5.18 -2.46
C LYS A 560 -34.26 4.31 -3.38
N VAL A 561 -35.35 3.76 -2.85
CA VAL A 561 -36.29 2.99 -3.68
C VAL A 561 -36.86 3.89 -4.78
N GLY A 562 -36.70 3.47 -6.04
CA GLY A 562 -37.13 4.24 -7.23
C GLY A 562 -36.07 5.17 -7.82
N GLU A 563 -34.89 5.29 -7.19
CA GLU A 563 -33.72 6.00 -7.72
C GLU A 563 -32.63 4.98 -8.11
N SER A 564 -31.67 5.38 -8.95
CA SER A 564 -30.51 4.53 -9.32
C SER A 564 -29.17 5.07 -8.84
N ASN A 565 -29.14 6.33 -8.37
CA ASN A 565 -27.90 6.98 -7.94
C ASN A 565 -27.73 6.83 -6.43
N GLU A 566 -26.49 6.62 -6.00
CA GLU A 566 -26.17 6.57 -4.58
C GLU A 566 -26.29 7.97 -3.95
N PRO A 567 -27.17 8.16 -2.95
CA PRO A 567 -27.30 9.44 -2.28
C PRO A 567 -26.12 9.65 -1.31
N ALA A 568 -25.60 10.87 -1.24
CA ALA A 568 -24.59 11.23 -0.24
C ALA A 568 -25.13 11.22 1.20
N ILE A 569 -26.46 11.36 1.36
CA ILE A 569 -27.11 11.43 2.67
C ILE A 569 -28.53 10.86 2.59
N TYR A 570 -28.89 10.01 3.55
CA TYR A 570 -30.28 9.57 3.74
C TYR A 570 -30.99 10.46 4.75
N ARG A 571 -32.31 10.50 4.67
CA ARG A 571 -33.16 11.07 5.72
C ARG A 571 -33.73 9.94 6.57
N ILE A 572 -34.00 10.23 7.84
CA ILE A 572 -34.78 9.32 8.70
C ILE A 572 -36.06 8.91 7.97
N ASN A 573 -36.46 7.65 8.15
CA ASN A 573 -37.66 7.09 7.52
C ASN A 573 -37.66 6.98 5.99
N ASP A 574 -36.56 7.30 5.28
CA ASP A 574 -36.48 7.02 3.85
C ASP A 574 -36.49 5.51 3.58
N ASN A 575 -37.06 5.10 2.45
CA ASN A 575 -36.97 3.71 1.98
C ASN A 575 -35.68 3.55 1.17
N LEU A 576 -34.83 2.61 1.58
CA LEU A 576 -33.55 2.34 0.94
C LEU A 576 -33.51 0.93 0.37
N GLU A 577 -32.72 0.78 -0.67
CA GLU A 577 -32.34 -0.50 -1.26
C GLU A 577 -30.82 -0.65 -1.19
N TYR A 578 -30.37 -1.86 -0.84
CA TYR A 578 -28.97 -2.23 -0.72
C TYR A 578 -28.73 -3.49 -1.56
N SER A 579 -27.66 -3.50 -2.33
CA SER A 579 -27.22 -4.68 -3.07
C SER A 579 -25.71 -4.88 -3.06
N VAL A 580 -25.30 -6.13 -3.24
CA VAL A 580 -23.91 -6.57 -3.34
C VAL A 580 -23.82 -7.81 -4.23
N GLU A 581 -22.76 -7.92 -5.02
CA GLU A 581 -22.49 -9.09 -5.83
C GLU A 581 -21.40 -9.95 -5.17
N LEU A 582 -21.65 -11.24 -5.00
CA LEU A 582 -20.71 -12.20 -4.42
C LEU A 582 -20.32 -13.26 -5.44
N TYR A 583 -19.03 -13.52 -5.53
CA TYR A 583 -18.42 -14.52 -6.41
C TYR A 583 -17.51 -15.46 -5.63
N GLU A 584 -17.45 -16.71 -6.05
CA GLU A 584 -16.50 -17.72 -5.58
C GLU A 584 -15.51 -18.05 -6.70
N TRP A 585 -14.25 -18.22 -6.33
CA TRP A 585 -13.24 -18.73 -7.25
C TRP A 585 -13.30 -20.26 -7.34
N SER A 586 -13.54 -20.79 -8.55
CA SER A 586 -13.61 -22.23 -8.81
C SER A 586 -12.25 -22.89 -9.10
N GLY A 587 -11.14 -22.14 -9.00
CA GLY A 587 -9.80 -22.57 -9.41
C GLY A 587 -9.43 -22.06 -10.81
N THR A 588 -10.42 -21.86 -11.68
CA THR A 588 -10.22 -21.38 -13.06
C THR A 588 -10.93 -20.07 -13.39
N ALA A 589 -12.09 -19.83 -12.78
CA ALA A 589 -12.90 -18.65 -13.05
C ALA A 589 -13.67 -18.20 -11.79
N TRP A 590 -14.12 -16.95 -11.81
CA TRP A 590 -15.04 -16.43 -10.81
C TRP A 590 -16.47 -16.81 -11.19
N GLU A 591 -17.11 -17.60 -10.34
CA GLU A 591 -18.47 -18.08 -10.51
C GLU A 591 -19.39 -17.40 -9.49
N PRO A 592 -20.67 -17.15 -9.82
CA PRO A 592 -21.58 -16.52 -8.87
C PRO A 592 -21.78 -17.37 -7.62
N TYR A 593 -21.60 -16.77 -6.45
CA TYR A 593 -21.83 -17.44 -5.18
C TYR A 593 -23.32 -17.42 -4.83
N VAL A 594 -23.88 -18.57 -4.48
CA VAL A 594 -25.31 -18.70 -4.13
C VAL A 594 -25.46 -19.30 -2.75
N ALA A 595 -26.08 -18.54 -1.85
CA ALA A 595 -26.28 -18.89 -0.45
C ALA A 595 -27.51 -18.15 0.09
N ASN A 596 -28.14 -18.73 1.13
CA ASN A 596 -29.39 -18.21 1.70
C ASN A 596 -29.20 -17.51 3.04
N ASP A 597 -27.96 -17.40 3.52
CA ASP A 597 -27.57 -16.99 4.88
C ASP A 597 -26.80 -15.66 4.92
N VAL A 598 -26.68 -14.95 3.79
CA VAL A 598 -25.99 -13.65 3.73
C VAL A 598 -26.85 -12.57 4.38
N GLN A 599 -26.27 -11.79 5.30
CA GLN A 599 -26.98 -10.75 6.06
C GLN A 599 -26.30 -9.39 5.92
N VAL A 600 -27.10 -8.33 5.87
CA VAL A 600 -26.65 -6.94 6.00
C VAL A 600 -27.11 -6.36 7.32
N GLN A 601 -26.21 -5.61 7.94
CA GLN A 601 -26.43 -4.84 9.15
C GLN A 601 -26.44 -3.35 8.80
N PHE A 602 -27.45 -2.62 9.29
CA PHE A 602 -27.42 -1.16 9.35
C PHE A 602 -27.01 -0.75 10.77
N TYR A 603 -25.74 -0.41 10.91
CA TYR A 603 -25.01 -0.36 12.16
C TYR A 603 -24.64 1.08 12.54
N MET A 604 -24.64 1.42 13.83
CA MET A 604 -24.08 2.68 14.34
C MET A 604 -23.16 2.40 15.54
N MET A 605 -23.75 2.01 16.68
CA MET A 605 -23.03 1.43 17.84
C MET A 605 -23.49 -0.01 18.10
N SER A 606 -24.70 -0.33 17.63
CA SER A 606 -25.32 -1.65 17.60
C SER A 606 -26.08 -1.79 16.28
N PRO A 607 -26.40 -3.02 15.83
CA PRO A 607 -27.21 -3.21 14.63
C PRO A 607 -28.65 -2.75 14.89
N TYR A 608 -29.08 -1.69 14.19
CA TYR A 608 -30.47 -1.20 14.24
C TYR A 608 -31.37 -2.01 13.31
N VAL A 609 -30.83 -2.44 12.18
CA VAL A 609 -31.50 -3.31 11.22
C VAL A 609 -30.55 -4.46 10.92
N LEU A 610 -31.05 -5.69 11.06
CA LEU A 610 -30.40 -6.90 10.58
C LEU A 610 -31.36 -7.57 9.60
N LYS A 611 -30.93 -7.75 8.35
CA LYS A 611 -31.76 -8.33 7.29
C LYS A 611 -30.96 -9.35 6.49
N THR A 612 -31.57 -10.51 6.28
CA THR A 612 -31.06 -11.49 5.31
C THR A 612 -31.30 -10.96 3.88
N LEU A 613 -30.27 -11.03 3.04
CA LEU A 613 -30.34 -10.62 1.65
C LEU A 613 -31.07 -11.68 0.82
N SER A 614 -31.90 -11.23 -0.12
CA SER A 614 -32.50 -12.08 -1.15
C SER A 614 -31.52 -12.23 -2.30
N THR A 615 -31.52 -13.38 -2.99
CA THR A 615 -30.61 -13.65 -4.11
C THR A 615 -31.39 -13.94 -5.39
N ASP A 616 -30.83 -13.55 -6.54
CA ASP A 616 -31.34 -13.87 -7.87
C ASP A 616 -30.75 -15.18 -8.44
N GLY A 617 -29.90 -15.87 -7.68
CA GLY A 617 -29.19 -17.08 -8.11
C GLY A 617 -28.05 -16.82 -9.10
N LYS A 618 -27.73 -15.55 -9.40
CA LYS A 618 -26.62 -15.12 -10.25
C LYS A 618 -25.58 -14.31 -9.46
N GLY A 619 -25.52 -14.54 -8.15
CA GLY A 619 -24.56 -13.90 -7.25
C GLY A 619 -24.94 -12.48 -6.85
N HIS A 620 -26.07 -11.94 -7.29
CA HIS A 620 -26.55 -10.64 -6.86
C HIS A 620 -27.46 -10.81 -5.63
N TYR A 621 -27.10 -10.11 -4.57
CA TYR A 621 -27.78 -10.11 -3.28
C TYR A 621 -28.35 -8.74 -3.00
N PHE A 622 -29.62 -8.67 -2.62
CA PHE A 622 -30.31 -7.40 -2.41
C PHE A 622 -31.33 -7.45 -1.28
N THR A 623 -31.63 -6.28 -0.72
CA THR A 623 -32.71 -6.11 0.25
C THR A 623 -33.19 -4.66 0.26
N SER A 624 -34.43 -4.46 0.69
CA SER A 624 -35.00 -3.14 0.92
C SER A 624 -35.47 -3.01 2.35
N PHE A 625 -35.16 -1.89 3.00
CA PHE A 625 -35.66 -1.58 4.33
C PHE A 625 -35.79 -0.07 4.55
N LYS A 626 -36.44 0.31 5.66
CA LYS A 626 -36.66 1.71 6.02
C LYS A 626 -35.56 2.18 6.97
N VAL A 627 -35.00 3.36 6.72
CA VAL A 627 -34.02 3.99 7.60
C VAL A 627 -34.64 4.22 9.00
N PRO A 628 -33.94 3.88 10.10
CA PRO A 628 -34.43 4.12 11.46
C PRO A 628 -34.76 5.59 11.74
N ASP A 629 -35.55 5.83 12.79
CA ASP A 629 -35.93 7.18 13.24
C ASP A 629 -34.82 7.90 14.04
N VAL A 630 -33.66 7.26 14.19
CA VAL A 630 -32.48 7.85 14.83
C VAL A 630 -31.56 8.39 13.75
N TYR A 631 -31.19 9.67 13.87
CA TYR A 631 -30.22 10.31 12.99
C TYR A 631 -28.80 10.15 13.53
N GLY A 632 -27.81 10.25 12.65
CA GLY A 632 -26.41 10.02 13.00
C GLY A 632 -25.64 9.48 11.81
N VAL A 633 -24.49 8.87 12.09
CA VAL A 633 -23.67 8.25 11.04
C VAL A 633 -23.79 6.74 11.17
N PHE A 634 -24.40 6.12 10.18
CA PHE A 634 -24.59 4.69 10.10
C PHE A 634 -23.55 4.06 9.17
N GLN A 635 -23.48 2.74 9.21
CA GLN A 635 -22.66 1.92 8.34
C GLN A 635 -23.50 0.75 7.82
N PHE A 636 -23.49 0.53 6.52
CA PHE A 636 -23.83 -0.77 5.96
C PHE A 636 -22.69 -1.71 6.25
N LYS A 637 -22.95 -2.78 6.98
CA LYS A 637 -21.96 -3.77 7.38
C LYS A 637 -22.41 -5.15 6.94
N VAL A 638 -21.62 -5.82 6.11
CA VAL A 638 -21.81 -7.23 5.73
C VAL A 638 -20.61 -7.99 6.25
N GLU A 639 -20.85 -8.86 7.22
CA GLU A 639 -19.84 -9.77 7.79
C GLU A 639 -20.27 -11.19 7.44
N TYR A 640 -19.49 -11.86 6.61
CA TYR A 640 -19.73 -13.24 6.19
C TYR A 640 -18.53 -14.10 6.57
N GLU A 641 -18.69 -14.86 7.65
CA GLU A 641 -17.70 -15.80 8.16
C GLU A 641 -18.30 -17.20 8.16
N LYS A 642 -17.77 -18.08 7.32
CA LYS A 642 -18.26 -19.45 7.15
C LYS A 642 -17.09 -20.42 7.07
N LEU A 643 -17.24 -21.58 7.69
CA LEU A 643 -16.19 -22.59 7.78
C LEU A 643 -15.63 -22.95 6.40
N GLY A 644 -14.35 -22.69 6.19
CA GLY A 644 -13.62 -23.00 4.95
C GLY A 644 -13.71 -21.92 3.86
N TYR A 645 -14.60 -20.93 3.98
CA TYR A 645 -14.64 -19.79 3.07
C TYR A 645 -13.82 -18.61 3.63
N THR A 646 -13.25 -17.80 2.75
CA THR A 646 -12.63 -16.52 3.13
C THR A 646 -13.62 -15.63 3.88
N SER A 647 -13.15 -14.92 4.90
CA SER A 647 -13.96 -13.94 5.61
C SER A 647 -14.18 -12.71 4.74
N LEU A 648 -15.44 -12.30 4.61
CA LEU A 648 -15.82 -11.06 3.92
C LEU A 648 -16.30 -10.04 4.94
N THR A 649 -15.65 -8.88 4.96
CA THR A 649 -16.06 -7.74 5.77
C THR A 649 -16.20 -6.52 4.87
N LEU A 650 -17.44 -6.12 4.60
CA LEU A 650 -17.76 -4.93 3.80
C LEU A 650 -18.37 -3.90 4.72
N THR A 651 -17.81 -2.69 4.71
CA THR A 651 -18.33 -1.58 5.50
C THR A 651 -18.43 -0.34 4.63
N LYS A 652 -19.62 0.28 4.57
CA LYS A 652 -19.84 1.54 3.87
C LYS A 652 -20.57 2.52 4.78
N GLN A 653 -19.92 3.62 5.10
CA GLN A 653 -20.44 4.63 6.02
C GLN A 653 -21.39 5.58 5.30
N ILE A 654 -22.50 5.93 5.95
CA ILE A 654 -23.50 6.83 5.40
C ILE A 654 -24.14 7.71 6.49
N PRO A 655 -24.21 9.04 6.29
CA PRO A 655 -24.93 9.91 7.21
C PRO A 655 -26.44 9.78 7.00
N VAL A 656 -27.17 9.79 8.11
CA VAL A 656 -28.62 9.88 8.17
C VAL A 656 -28.97 11.19 8.87
N ARG A 657 -29.68 12.08 8.17
CA ARG A 657 -30.13 13.37 8.72
C ARG A 657 -31.58 13.34 9.18
N PRO A 658 -31.96 14.21 10.14
CA PRO A 658 -33.36 14.48 10.42
C PRO A 658 -34.04 15.23 9.25
N PHE A 659 -35.35 15.45 9.38
CA PHE A 659 -36.12 16.31 8.49
C PHE A 659 -35.55 17.74 8.49
N ARG A 660 -35.46 18.34 7.29
CA ARG A 660 -35.22 19.78 7.16
C ARG A 660 -36.49 20.56 7.54
N HIS A 661 -36.33 21.83 7.90
CA HIS A 661 -37.44 22.72 8.25
C HIS A 661 -38.52 22.84 7.15
N ASN A 662 -38.18 22.57 5.89
CA ASN A 662 -39.09 22.61 4.74
C ASN A 662 -39.71 21.26 4.38
N GLU A 663 -39.36 20.18 5.08
CA GLU A 663 -39.84 18.82 4.81
C GLU A 663 -40.89 18.34 5.82
N TYR A 664 -41.11 19.10 6.90
CA TYR A 664 -42.22 18.85 7.81
C TYR A 664 -43.56 19.08 7.10
N GLU A 665 -44.56 18.30 7.50
CA GLU A 665 -45.93 18.46 7.03
C GLU A 665 -46.44 19.88 7.33
N ARG A 666 -47.10 20.49 6.35
CA ARG A 666 -47.68 21.84 6.45
C ARG A 666 -49.17 21.77 6.20
N PHE A 667 -49.89 22.74 6.76
CA PHE A 667 -51.35 22.83 6.65
C PHE A 667 -52.05 21.62 7.25
N ILE A 668 -51.60 21.20 8.44
CA ILE A 668 -52.19 20.06 9.13
C ILE A 668 -53.65 20.37 9.50
N PRO A 669 -54.61 19.44 9.24
CA PRO A 669 -56.03 19.67 9.53
C PRO A 669 -56.31 20.01 11.01
N ALA A 670 -55.53 19.42 11.92
CA ALA A 670 -55.62 19.68 13.35
C ALA A 670 -55.28 21.14 13.73
N ALA A 671 -54.55 21.87 12.89
CA ALA A 671 -54.16 23.26 13.13
C ALA A 671 -55.05 24.30 12.43
N TYR A 672 -56.10 23.87 11.72
CA TYR A 672 -57.05 24.78 11.06
C TYR A 672 -57.66 25.85 11.98
N PRO A 673 -58.00 25.56 13.26
CA PRO A 673 -58.46 26.61 14.18
C PRO A 673 -57.44 27.75 14.37
N TYR A 674 -56.15 27.44 14.44
CA TYR A 674 -55.09 28.45 14.61
C TYR A 674 -54.86 29.26 13.33
N TYR A 675 -54.87 28.61 12.17
CA TYR A 675 -54.78 29.31 10.89
C TYR A 675 -55.96 30.26 10.71
N GLY A 676 -57.19 29.79 10.98
CA GLY A 676 -58.40 30.61 10.94
C GLY A 676 -58.35 31.79 11.91
N ALA A 677 -57.90 31.58 13.15
CA ALA A 677 -57.75 32.65 14.14
C ALA A 677 -56.77 33.74 13.68
N ALA A 678 -55.62 33.37 13.11
CA ALA A 678 -54.64 34.33 12.60
C ALA A 678 -55.22 35.21 11.48
N PHE A 679 -55.87 34.60 10.48
CA PHE A 679 -56.50 35.37 9.39
C PHE A 679 -57.69 36.20 9.88
N SER A 680 -58.47 35.70 10.84
CA SER A 680 -59.56 36.44 11.48
C SER A 680 -59.04 37.69 12.21
N MET A 681 -57.95 37.59 12.96
CA MET A 681 -57.32 38.75 13.62
C MET A 681 -56.79 39.77 12.61
N MET A 682 -56.17 39.33 11.51
CA MET A 682 -55.70 40.22 10.46
C MET A 682 -56.86 40.98 9.80
N ALA A 683 -57.94 40.29 9.46
CA ALA A 683 -59.14 40.90 8.91
C ALA A 683 -59.80 41.87 9.91
N GLY A 684 -59.89 41.47 11.17
CA GLY A 684 -60.41 42.29 12.26
C GLY A 684 -59.60 43.57 12.46
N PHE A 685 -58.27 43.48 12.47
CA PHE A 685 -57.39 44.64 12.59
C PHE A 685 -57.50 45.58 11.38
N PHE A 686 -57.63 45.03 10.17
CA PHE A 686 -57.85 45.83 8.97
C PHE A 686 -59.17 46.61 9.04
N ILE A 687 -60.27 45.94 9.38
CA ILE A 687 -61.58 46.57 9.57
C ILE A 687 -61.51 47.63 10.68
N PHE A 688 -60.91 47.30 11.83
CA PHE A 688 -60.71 48.22 12.94
C PHE A 688 -59.97 49.48 12.50
N THR A 689 -58.88 49.34 11.74
CA THR A 689 -58.07 50.47 11.26
C THR A 689 -58.89 51.38 10.35
N VAL A 690 -59.67 50.81 9.42
CA VAL A 690 -60.55 51.58 8.52
C VAL A 690 -61.63 52.31 9.31
N VAL A 691 -62.32 51.62 10.21
CA VAL A 691 -63.39 52.23 11.02
C VAL A 691 -62.81 53.32 11.93
N HIS A 692 -61.67 53.09 12.57
CA HIS A 692 -61.06 54.04 13.49
C HIS A 692 -60.57 55.32 12.79
N LEU A 693 -59.98 55.20 11.59
CA LEU A 693 -59.49 56.37 10.84
C LEU A 693 -60.60 57.23 10.22
N TYR A 694 -61.72 56.63 9.84
CA TYR A 694 -62.83 57.33 9.16
C TYR A 694 -64.06 57.55 10.05
N HIS A 695 -63.94 57.34 11.36
CA HIS A 695 -65.00 57.66 12.31
C HIS A 695 -65.12 59.19 12.47
N LYS A 696 -66.28 59.74 12.14
CA LYS A 696 -66.61 61.16 12.37
C LYS A 696 -66.94 61.45 13.82
#